data_AF-A0A7J6ET34-F1
#
_entry.id   AF-A0A7J6ET34-F1
#
_cell.length_a   1.000
_cell.length_b   1.000
_cell.length_c   1.000
_cell.angle_alpha   90.00
_cell.angle_beta   90.00
_cell.angle_gamma   90.00
#
_symmetry.space_group_name_H-M   'P 1'
#
loop_
_entity.id
_entity.type
_entity.pdbx_description
1 polymer ?
#
loop_
_entity_poly.entity_id
_entity_poly.type
_entity_poly.pdbx_seq_one_letter_code
_entity_poly.pdbx_strand_id
1 'polypeptide(L)'
;MGGSITRPRNPSFSFIFLLFLTLSWTFQTTLLVIGAPQSKQPIKTVVVLVMENRSFDHMLGWMKKAINPVINGVNGDECNPVSTKNPKPETICFTDDAEFVDPDPGHSFEAVEQQVFGSSSFPSMSGFVEQALSMSPNLSETVMKGFRPGSVPVYASLVSEFAVFDRWFSSIPGPTQPNRLFVYSATSHGSTSHVKKQLAQGYPQKTIFDSVHDNGLDFGIYFQNIPTTLFYRNMRKLKYIFKFHQFDLKFKKDARNGKLPSLTVIEPRYFDLKGIPANDDHPSHDVANGQKLVKEVYEALRASPQWNQTLLVITYDEHGGFFDHVKTPYVNVPNPDGNTGPAPYFFKFDRLGVRVPTIMVSPWIKKGIVVSGPKGPTPNSEFEHSSIPATIKKIFNLSSNFLTHRDAWAGTFEHVFGELTSPRTDCPVTLPEVTPLRTTEAKENSGLSEFQSEVVQLAAVLNGDHFLSSFPDEMGKKMSVKEAHEYVKGAVSRFIRASKEAIKLGADELDDLSSNFSISNCSAWDSEPVAVDPDSFGRHVLEFKWRETQRSEIDSAEFSPTCSGILVTGSEKLPLVSEAEASPLTTARTPFEREEEGALTEEGGEEAEAEEAEVVDHKAGLQSSSFMEERIWKAASMIVVKWFGLTTWPNHLADWVNNWINSLKGIAAKIVSVALGTITTTELTDMNFMGHLHLHLQPPQTSLSPNSIPVPNVFRPRPLLQSGFDPKPILLPSFLSLALTVTLSSPFSALAIPSLNSPSFPSPTTPFSQSKTLKVGIENGKIRPCPSINPGCISSNPKSSSFAFPWRIPENFSDNAIQQKLQDSILETQGNAKILAVEDTPDGQYLLAEVDGGFNARDVMEFLVKGDVVAYRAMAKKVTYVYPFTTALGDSKGQEERMKKIIDQLGWYAPSFDAME
;
A
#
# COMPACT_ATOMS: atom_id res chain seq x y z
N MET A 1 11.80 74.84 55.57
CA MET A 1 12.41 73.50 55.75
C MET A 1 11.47 72.47 55.13
N GLY A 2 12.00 71.39 54.56
CA GLY A 2 11.21 70.35 53.89
C GLY A 2 11.96 69.80 52.67
N GLY A 3 12.53 68.61 52.79
CA GLY A 3 13.24 67.95 51.69
C GLY A 3 12.25 67.20 50.79
N SER A 4 12.36 67.37 49.47
CA SER A 4 11.50 66.69 48.51
C SER A 4 12.26 66.29 47.24
N ILE A 5 12.30 64.97 47.02
CA ILE A 5 12.30 64.26 45.72
C ILE A 5 13.19 64.84 44.60
N THR A 6 14.31 64.16 44.33
CA THR A 6 14.85 64.00 42.97
C THR A 6 14.94 62.51 42.63
N ARG A 7 14.50 62.12 41.43
CA ARG A 7 14.44 60.71 41.00
C ARG A 7 15.84 60.21 40.57
N PRO A 8 16.28 59.01 40.97
CA PRO A 8 17.34 58.30 40.26
C PRO A 8 16.94 58.02 38.80
N ARG A 9 17.91 57.99 37.88
CA ARG A 9 17.68 57.63 36.48
C ARG A 9 17.59 56.11 36.31
N ASN A 10 16.67 55.64 35.46
CA ASN A 10 16.67 54.25 35.00
C ASN A 10 17.99 53.95 34.24
N PRO A 11 18.55 52.73 34.36
CA PRO A 11 19.64 52.29 33.51
C PRO A 11 19.16 52.13 32.05
N SER A 12 20.08 52.33 31.09
CA SER A 12 19.78 52.14 29.66
C SER A 12 19.50 50.67 29.33
N PHE A 13 18.55 50.43 28.43
CA PHE A 13 18.19 49.10 27.91
C PHE A 13 19.41 48.32 27.39
N SER A 14 20.39 49.01 26.79
CA SER A 14 21.63 48.40 26.29
C SER A 14 22.45 47.70 27.39
N PHE A 15 22.40 48.20 28.63
CA PHE A 15 23.18 47.64 29.73
C PHE A 15 22.62 46.31 30.24
N ILE A 16 21.29 46.14 30.21
CA ILE A 16 20.62 44.88 30.57
C ILE A 16 20.87 43.84 29.47
N PHE A 17 20.78 44.24 28.20
CA PHE A 17 21.00 43.35 27.06
C PHE A 17 22.45 42.81 26.99
N LEU A 18 23.44 43.66 27.25
CA LEU A 18 24.85 43.25 27.34
C LEU A 18 25.10 42.28 28.50
N LEU A 19 24.45 42.46 29.65
CA LEU A 19 24.60 41.54 30.78
C LEU A 19 24.13 40.12 30.43
N PHE A 20 22.98 40.00 29.74
CA PHE A 20 22.46 38.72 29.24
C PHE A 20 23.37 38.06 28.19
N LEU A 21 23.99 38.85 27.31
CA LEU A 21 24.98 38.34 26.35
C LEU A 21 26.26 37.83 27.03
N THR A 22 26.73 38.49 28.09
CA THR A 22 27.90 38.01 28.84
C THR A 22 27.62 36.79 29.72
N LEU A 23 26.44 36.69 30.32
CA LEU A 23 26.05 35.54 31.15
C LEU A 23 25.76 34.28 30.32
N SER A 24 25.27 34.43 29.09
CA SER A 24 25.09 33.31 28.16
C SER A 24 26.41 32.77 27.59
N TRP A 25 27.45 33.61 27.46
CA TRP A 25 28.78 33.18 27.01
C TRP A 25 29.66 32.51 28.08
N THR A 26 29.32 32.62 29.37
CA THR A 26 30.09 31.98 30.46
C THR A 26 29.53 30.66 30.96
N PHE A 27 28.35 30.23 30.49
CA PHE A 27 27.75 28.92 30.79
C PHE A 27 27.80 27.93 29.63
N GLN A 28 28.60 28.21 28.59
CA GLN A 28 28.90 27.26 27.51
C GLN A 28 30.20 26.47 27.78
N THR A 29 30.45 26.12 29.04
CA THR A 29 31.28 24.95 29.36
C THR A 29 30.71 23.74 28.64
N THR A 30 31.55 23.02 27.90
CA THR A 30 31.15 21.81 27.18
C THR A 30 30.66 20.74 28.15
N LEU A 31 29.34 20.70 28.33
CA LEU A 31 28.62 19.44 28.47
C LEU A 31 28.78 18.65 27.16
N LEU A 32 29.98 18.10 27.01
CA LEU A 32 30.13 16.76 26.46
C LEU A 32 29.21 15.88 27.28
N VAL A 33 27.99 15.70 26.77
CA VAL A 33 27.18 14.55 27.11
C VAL A 33 28.00 13.36 26.62
N ILE A 34 28.83 12.83 27.52
CA ILE A 34 29.34 11.47 27.43
C ILE A 34 28.10 10.60 27.59
N GLY A 35 27.35 10.45 26.49
CA GLY A 35 26.28 9.47 26.42
C GLY A 35 26.89 8.14 26.84
N ALA A 36 26.26 7.47 27.80
CA ALA A 36 26.72 6.17 28.29
C ALA A 36 27.01 5.31 27.05
N PRO A 37 28.25 4.81 26.88
CA PRO A 37 28.79 4.44 25.59
C PRO A 37 27.84 3.47 24.91
N GLN A 38 27.17 3.93 23.85
CA GLN A 38 26.04 3.22 23.26
C GLN A 38 26.52 1.83 22.90
N SER A 39 25.99 0.82 23.61
CA SER A 39 26.36 -0.58 23.37
C SER A 39 26.24 -0.82 21.88
N LYS A 40 27.33 -1.26 21.24
CA LYS A 40 27.40 -1.40 19.79
C LYS A 40 26.47 -2.52 19.38
N GLN A 41 25.20 -2.17 19.18
CA GLN A 41 24.12 -3.10 18.85
C GLN A 41 24.59 -3.94 17.67
N PRO A 42 24.70 -5.28 17.82
CA PRO A 42 25.34 -6.10 16.80
C PRO A 42 24.47 -6.23 15.55
N ILE A 43 23.15 -6.10 15.72
CA ILE A 43 22.17 -6.13 14.64
C ILE A 43 22.38 -4.95 13.68
N LYS A 44 22.46 -5.24 12.38
CA LYS A 44 22.56 -4.27 11.27
C LYS A 44 21.46 -4.50 10.21
N THR A 45 20.87 -5.70 10.19
CA THR A 45 19.76 -6.10 9.34
C THR A 45 18.64 -6.66 10.20
N VAL A 46 17.46 -6.05 10.13
CA VAL A 46 16.21 -6.59 10.67
C VAL A 46 15.41 -7.16 9.50
N VAL A 47 15.08 -8.45 9.57
CA VAL A 47 14.21 -9.16 8.63
C VAL A 47 12.85 -9.33 9.28
N VAL A 48 11.78 -8.91 8.61
CA VAL A 48 10.39 -9.07 9.08
C VAL A 48 9.63 -9.97 8.11
N LEU A 49 9.00 -11.01 8.63
CA LEU A 49 8.05 -11.87 7.94
C LEU A 49 6.72 -11.80 8.71
N VAL A 50 5.64 -11.45 8.00
CA VAL A 50 4.27 -11.37 8.53
C VAL A 50 3.42 -12.43 7.84
N MET A 51 3.03 -13.43 8.62
CA MET A 51 2.13 -14.52 8.25
C MET A 51 0.66 -14.10 8.40
N GLU A 52 -0.24 -14.89 7.82
CA GLU A 52 -1.69 -14.80 7.84
C GLU A 52 -2.30 -15.93 8.70
N ASN A 53 -3.61 -15.91 8.90
CA ASN A 53 -4.17 -15.50 10.18
C ASN A 53 -4.28 -16.65 11.19
N ARG A 54 -3.62 -16.54 12.37
CA ARG A 54 -3.58 -17.60 13.40
C ARG A 54 -3.36 -17.03 14.81
N SER A 55 -4.07 -17.54 15.81
CA SER A 55 -3.87 -17.15 17.22
C SER A 55 -2.59 -17.74 17.83
N PHE A 56 -2.11 -17.15 18.93
CA PHE A 56 -0.95 -17.70 19.65
C PHE A 56 -1.23 -19.11 20.14
N ASP A 57 -2.36 -19.35 20.83
CA ASP A 57 -2.67 -20.69 21.35
C ASP A 57 -2.87 -21.73 20.25
N HIS A 58 -3.44 -21.35 19.10
CA HIS A 58 -3.64 -22.22 17.95
C HIS A 58 -2.33 -22.73 17.33
N MET A 59 -1.28 -21.91 17.25
CA MET A 59 0.02 -22.33 16.69
C MET A 59 1.04 -22.80 17.73
N LEU A 60 1.09 -22.14 18.89
CA LEU A 60 2.16 -22.24 19.88
C LEU A 60 1.68 -22.61 21.29
N GLY A 61 0.38 -22.62 21.58
CA GLY A 61 -0.14 -22.86 22.93
C GLY A 61 0.31 -24.19 23.52
N TRP A 62 0.25 -25.27 22.72
CA TRP A 62 0.66 -26.62 23.13
C TRP A 62 2.18 -26.79 23.31
N MET A 63 3.00 -25.84 22.87
CA MET A 63 4.46 -25.84 23.11
C MET A 63 4.78 -25.78 24.61
N LYS A 64 3.86 -25.26 25.43
CA LYS A 64 3.93 -25.25 26.89
C LYS A 64 4.14 -26.65 27.49
N LYS A 65 3.36 -27.65 27.06
CA LYS A 65 3.43 -29.01 27.61
C LYS A 65 4.66 -29.78 27.14
N ALA A 66 5.11 -29.57 25.90
CA ALA A 66 6.11 -30.42 25.25
C ALA A 66 7.52 -29.81 25.17
N ILE A 67 7.65 -28.48 25.22
CA ILE A 67 8.93 -27.77 24.95
C ILE A 67 9.35 -26.89 26.11
N ASN A 68 8.50 -25.96 26.55
CA ASN A 68 8.86 -25.02 27.61
C ASN A 68 7.64 -24.63 28.47
N PRO A 69 7.52 -25.15 29.72
CA PRO A 69 6.37 -24.89 30.59
C PRO A 69 6.31 -23.47 31.16
N VAL A 70 7.29 -22.61 30.87
CA VAL A 70 7.24 -21.17 31.18
C VAL A 70 6.32 -20.42 30.20
N ILE A 71 6.06 -20.98 29.01
CA ILE A 71 5.15 -20.38 28.02
C ILE A 71 3.73 -20.31 28.61
N ASN A 72 3.14 -19.11 28.58
CA ASN A 72 1.73 -18.88 28.86
C ASN A 72 0.83 -19.40 27.72
N GLY A 73 0.82 -20.71 27.51
CA GLY A 73 -0.06 -21.41 26.56
C GLY A 73 -1.17 -22.21 27.26
N VAL A 74 -1.90 -23.01 26.50
CA VAL A 74 -3.02 -23.86 26.95
C VAL A 74 -2.61 -25.11 27.74
N ASN A 75 -3.56 -25.65 28.49
CA ASN A 75 -3.49 -26.95 29.15
C ASN A 75 -4.55 -27.94 28.61
N GLY A 76 -5.57 -27.49 27.88
CA GLY A 76 -6.76 -28.26 27.53
C GLY A 76 -7.91 -28.12 28.53
N ASP A 77 -7.72 -27.30 29.57
CA ASP A 77 -8.75 -26.90 30.55
C ASP A 77 -9.51 -25.64 30.08
N GLU A 78 -9.05 -25.01 29.00
CA GLU A 78 -9.58 -23.78 28.43
C GLU A 78 -10.79 -24.09 27.53
N CYS A 79 -12.00 -23.65 27.92
CA CYS A 79 -13.24 -23.95 27.21
C CYS A 79 -14.08 -22.70 26.89
N ASN A 80 -14.85 -22.74 25.81
CA ASN A 80 -15.79 -21.69 25.42
C ASN A 80 -17.24 -22.21 25.43
N PRO A 81 -18.22 -21.39 25.86
CA PRO A 81 -19.63 -21.76 25.84
C PRO A 81 -20.25 -21.72 24.44
N VAL A 82 -21.16 -22.65 24.17
CA VAL A 82 -21.99 -22.70 22.95
C VAL A 82 -22.87 -21.46 22.80
N SER A 83 -23.27 -20.82 23.91
CA SER A 83 -23.77 -19.44 23.92
C SER A 83 -23.47 -18.76 25.24
N THR A 84 -22.99 -17.52 25.18
CA THR A 84 -22.67 -16.66 26.33
C THR A 84 -23.90 -16.11 27.07
N LYS A 85 -25.10 -16.32 26.53
CA LYS A 85 -26.38 -15.85 27.10
C LYS A 85 -27.04 -16.90 28.00
N ASN A 86 -26.64 -18.17 27.88
CA ASN A 86 -27.21 -19.27 28.65
C ASN A 86 -26.51 -19.42 30.01
N PRO A 87 -27.25 -19.53 31.14
CA PRO A 87 -26.65 -19.60 32.48
C PRO A 87 -26.05 -20.97 32.83
N LYS A 88 -26.27 -21.99 31.99
CA LYS A 88 -25.63 -23.31 32.03
C LYS A 88 -25.38 -23.76 30.58
N PRO A 89 -24.38 -23.19 29.89
CA PRO A 89 -24.10 -23.54 28.51
C PRO A 89 -23.37 -24.88 28.44
N GLU A 90 -23.59 -25.61 27.36
CA GLU A 90 -22.62 -26.60 26.88
C GLU A 90 -21.32 -25.90 26.47
N THR A 91 -20.18 -26.58 26.57
CA THR A 91 -18.85 -25.98 26.35
C THR A 91 -17.97 -26.85 25.47
N ILE A 92 -17.33 -26.26 24.48
CA ILE A 92 -16.26 -26.89 23.70
C ILE A 92 -14.92 -26.50 24.34
N CYS A 93 -14.06 -27.48 24.60
CA CYS A 93 -12.76 -27.31 25.25
C CYS A 93 -11.60 -27.43 24.25
N PHE A 94 -10.46 -26.81 24.56
CA PHE A 94 -9.36 -26.67 23.61
C PHE A 94 -8.53 -27.96 23.46
N THR A 95 -8.23 -28.36 22.21
CA THR A 95 -7.58 -29.64 21.88
C THR A 95 -6.31 -29.48 21.02
N ASP A 96 -5.47 -30.52 20.91
CA ASP A 96 -4.19 -30.52 20.17
C ASP A 96 -4.24 -31.17 18.78
N ASP A 97 -5.46 -31.45 18.29
CA ASP A 97 -5.79 -32.09 17.02
C ASP A 97 -6.17 -31.08 15.91
N ALA A 98 -5.58 -29.88 15.89
CA ALA A 98 -5.75 -29.01 14.71
C ALA A 98 -5.12 -29.64 13.46
N GLU A 99 -5.85 -29.53 12.35
CA GLU A 99 -5.49 -30.03 11.03
C GLU A 99 -5.65 -28.90 9.98
N PHE A 100 -5.87 -29.27 8.73
CA PHE A 100 -6.26 -28.33 7.68
C PHE A 100 -7.65 -27.72 7.97
N VAL A 101 -7.79 -26.40 7.83
CA VAL A 101 -9.02 -25.65 8.18
C VAL A 101 -9.68 -25.11 6.93
N ASP A 102 -10.96 -25.46 6.72
CA ASP A 102 -11.83 -25.01 5.62
C ASP A 102 -13.30 -25.20 6.07
N PRO A 103 -14.18 -24.19 6.03
CA PRO A 103 -13.95 -22.82 5.58
C PRO A 103 -13.13 -21.96 6.56
N ASP A 104 -12.94 -20.71 6.18
CA ASP A 104 -12.24 -19.67 6.93
C ASP A 104 -13.09 -19.14 8.11
N PRO A 105 -12.57 -19.06 9.36
CA PRO A 105 -13.30 -18.51 10.49
C PRO A 105 -13.40 -16.98 10.46
N GLY A 106 -14.42 -16.42 11.12
CA GLY A 106 -14.68 -14.98 11.09
C GLY A 106 -13.62 -14.15 11.82
N HIS A 107 -13.07 -13.14 11.15
CA HIS A 107 -12.06 -12.25 11.71
C HIS A 107 -12.28 -10.75 11.35
N SER A 108 -13.49 -10.40 10.88
CA SER A 108 -13.92 -9.00 10.76
C SER A 108 -14.00 -8.33 12.14
N PHE A 109 -13.93 -6.99 12.19
CA PHE A 109 -13.97 -6.23 13.46
C PHE A 109 -15.16 -6.64 14.36
N GLU A 110 -16.31 -6.89 13.74
CA GLU A 110 -17.56 -7.31 14.38
C GLU A 110 -17.48 -8.75 14.94
N ALA A 111 -16.89 -9.66 14.17
CA ALA A 111 -16.65 -11.04 14.61
C ALA A 111 -15.69 -11.06 15.81
N VAL A 112 -14.60 -10.28 15.75
CA VAL A 112 -13.60 -10.20 16.83
C VAL A 112 -14.17 -9.52 18.08
N GLU A 113 -15.03 -8.51 17.95
CA GLU A 113 -15.75 -7.96 19.10
C GLU A 113 -16.64 -9.03 19.75
N GLN A 114 -17.41 -9.81 18.98
CA GLN A 114 -18.21 -10.91 19.53
C GLN A 114 -17.33 -12.00 20.18
N GLN A 115 -16.20 -12.38 19.59
CA GLN A 115 -15.27 -13.38 20.13
C GLN A 115 -14.68 -12.97 21.49
N VAL A 116 -14.19 -11.73 21.56
CA VAL A 116 -13.48 -11.19 22.72
C VAL A 116 -14.43 -10.87 23.88
N PHE A 117 -15.63 -10.37 23.60
CA PHE A 117 -16.58 -9.90 24.62
C PHE A 117 -17.77 -10.84 24.86
N GLY A 118 -18.27 -11.53 23.84
CA GLY A 118 -19.50 -12.32 23.95
C GLY A 118 -20.68 -11.47 24.44
N SER A 119 -21.24 -11.82 25.60
CA SER A 119 -22.27 -11.03 26.31
C SER A 119 -21.71 -10.21 27.50
N SER A 120 -20.39 -10.06 27.62
CA SER A 120 -19.69 -9.31 28.67
C SER A 120 -19.29 -7.90 28.21
N SER A 121 -19.25 -6.93 29.14
CA SER A 121 -18.71 -5.58 28.89
C SER A 121 -17.18 -5.48 29.01
N PHE A 122 -16.52 -6.57 29.42
CA PHE A 122 -15.07 -6.70 29.54
C PHE A 122 -14.57 -7.89 28.69
N PRO A 123 -13.33 -7.88 28.17
CA PRO A 123 -12.81 -8.98 27.36
C PRO A 123 -12.76 -10.27 28.20
N SER A 124 -13.68 -11.18 27.91
CA SER A 124 -13.84 -12.48 28.56
C SER A 124 -13.18 -13.60 27.77
N MET A 125 -12.90 -13.37 26.47
CA MET A 125 -12.47 -14.37 25.49
C MET A 125 -13.48 -15.53 25.34
N SER A 126 -14.76 -15.27 25.61
CA SER A 126 -15.78 -16.32 25.79
C SER A 126 -16.79 -16.45 24.65
N GLY A 127 -16.62 -15.74 23.53
CA GLY A 127 -17.59 -15.71 22.44
C GLY A 127 -17.15 -16.43 21.16
N PHE A 128 -16.01 -17.12 21.15
CA PHE A 128 -15.43 -17.73 19.95
C PHE A 128 -16.33 -18.82 19.37
N VAL A 129 -16.82 -19.75 20.20
CA VAL A 129 -17.73 -20.82 19.76
C VAL A 129 -19.08 -20.25 19.31
N GLU A 130 -19.67 -19.31 20.06
CA GLU A 130 -20.94 -18.67 19.69
C GLU A 130 -20.84 -17.85 18.38
N GLN A 131 -19.68 -17.23 18.12
CA GLN A 131 -19.43 -16.52 16.86
C GLN A 131 -19.20 -17.51 15.70
N ALA A 132 -18.38 -18.55 15.88
CA ALA A 132 -18.15 -19.57 14.87
C ALA A 132 -19.45 -20.29 14.45
N LEU A 133 -20.31 -20.64 15.43
CA LEU A 133 -21.63 -21.22 15.18
C LEU A 133 -22.56 -20.31 14.37
N SER A 134 -22.40 -18.98 14.45
CA SER A 134 -23.20 -18.06 13.64
C SER A 134 -22.82 -18.05 12.15
N MET A 135 -21.65 -18.61 11.80
CA MET A 135 -21.18 -18.79 10.42
C MET A 135 -21.38 -20.21 9.90
N SER A 136 -21.00 -21.23 10.67
CA SER A 136 -21.14 -22.64 10.29
C SER A 136 -21.06 -23.56 11.51
N PRO A 137 -21.90 -24.61 11.62
CA PRO A 137 -21.81 -25.61 12.68
C PRO A 137 -20.39 -26.20 12.82
N ASN A 138 -19.72 -26.47 11.70
CA ASN A 138 -18.43 -27.15 11.64
C ASN A 138 -17.26 -26.28 12.12
N LEU A 139 -17.43 -24.95 12.20
CA LEU A 139 -16.38 -24.05 12.70
C LEU A 139 -16.25 -24.06 14.22
N SER A 140 -17.32 -24.48 14.94
CA SER A 140 -17.43 -24.38 16.40
C SER A 140 -16.34 -25.15 17.16
N GLU A 141 -16.07 -26.39 16.78
CA GLU A 141 -14.91 -27.15 17.26
C GLU A 141 -13.61 -26.60 16.69
N THR A 142 -13.59 -26.27 15.39
CA THR A 142 -12.39 -25.91 14.63
C THR A 142 -11.67 -24.67 15.21
N VAL A 143 -12.40 -23.66 15.67
CA VAL A 143 -11.79 -22.48 16.34
C VAL A 143 -11.19 -22.80 17.71
N MET A 144 -11.58 -23.92 18.32
CA MET A 144 -11.09 -24.43 19.60
C MET A 144 -9.99 -25.50 19.46
N LYS A 145 -9.45 -25.75 18.26
CA LYS A 145 -8.30 -26.64 18.07
C LYS A 145 -7.01 -25.84 17.99
N GLY A 146 -5.91 -26.41 18.47
CA GLY A 146 -4.54 -25.92 18.25
C GLY A 146 -3.62 -27.03 17.77
N PHE A 147 -2.50 -26.68 17.12
CA PHE A 147 -1.56 -27.67 16.60
C PHE A 147 -0.69 -28.26 17.72
N ARG A 148 -0.74 -29.57 17.88
CA ARG A 148 0.32 -30.31 18.60
C ARG A 148 1.70 -29.99 18.01
N PRO A 149 2.76 -29.84 18.83
CA PRO A 149 4.10 -29.45 18.36
C PRO A 149 4.70 -30.32 17.25
N GLY A 150 4.31 -31.61 17.17
CA GLY A 150 4.74 -32.53 16.11
C GLY A 150 4.13 -32.27 14.72
N SER A 151 2.99 -31.56 14.64
CA SER A 151 2.41 -31.11 13.35
C SER A 151 3.05 -29.81 12.85
N VAL A 152 3.69 -29.06 13.74
CA VAL A 152 4.37 -27.77 13.46
C VAL A 152 5.87 -27.81 13.82
N PRO A 153 6.65 -28.78 13.28
CA PRO A 153 8.02 -29.05 13.73
C PRO A 153 9.02 -27.90 13.47
N VAL A 154 8.78 -27.04 12.47
CA VAL A 154 9.60 -25.84 12.23
C VAL A 154 9.41 -24.83 13.36
N TYR A 155 8.15 -24.52 13.71
CA TYR A 155 7.85 -23.61 14.82
C TYR A 155 8.31 -24.19 16.16
N ALA A 156 8.11 -25.50 16.40
CA ALA A 156 8.62 -26.21 17.58
C ALA A 156 10.15 -26.08 17.72
N SER A 157 10.90 -26.25 16.62
CA SER A 157 12.36 -26.09 16.60
C SER A 157 12.80 -24.66 16.87
N LEU A 158 12.04 -23.64 16.43
CA LEU A 158 12.39 -22.25 16.68
C LEU A 158 12.08 -21.82 18.13
N VAL A 159 10.97 -22.30 18.70
CA VAL A 159 10.60 -22.07 20.11
C VAL A 159 11.61 -22.69 21.07
N SER A 160 12.16 -23.87 20.78
CA SER A 160 13.19 -24.50 21.63
C SER A 160 14.58 -23.84 21.51
N GLU A 161 14.82 -23.07 20.44
CA GLU A 161 16.15 -22.53 20.11
C GLU A 161 16.31 -21.03 20.31
N PHE A 162 15.26 -20.23 20.23
CA PHE A 162 15.36 -18.76 20.26
C PHE A 162 14.38 -18.11 21.25
N ALA A 163 13.79 -16.97 20.91
CA ALA A 163 12.84 -16.25 21.76
C ALA A 163 11.41 -16.37 21.24
N VAL A 164 10.49 -16.87 22.07
CA VAL A 164 9.05 -16.84 21.82
C VAL A 164 8.40 -15.74 22.66
N PHE A 165 7.49 -14.98 22.06
CA PHE A 165 6.75 -13.90 22.72
C PHE A 165 5.33 -14.36 23.01
N ASP A 166 5.01 -14.62 24.29
CA ASP A 166 3.70 -15.15 24.71
C ASP A 166 2.72 -14.07 25.19
N ARG A 167 3.03 -12.80 24.89
CA ARG A 167 2.17 -11.62 25.11
C ARG A 167 2.28 -10.57 23.97
N TRP A 168 2.38 -11.04 22.73
CA TRP A 168 2.30 -10.19 21.54
C TRP A 168 0.87 -10.18 20.97
N PHE A 169 0.27 -9.01 20.80
CA PHE A 169 -1.13 -8.86 20.35
C PHE A 169 -1.21 -8.24 18.96
N SER A 170 -2.30 -8.51 18.23
CA SER A 170 -2.64 -7.71 17.06
C SER A 170 -3.00 -6.28 17.48
N SER A 171 -2.64 -5.28 16.66
CA SER A 171 -2.75 -3.87 17.06
C SER A 171 -4.19 -3.36 17.20
N ILE A 172 -5.16 -4.02 16.56
CA ILE A 172 -6.61 -3.83 16.74
C ILE A 172 -7.38 -5.17 16.71
N PRO A 173 -8.56 -5.26 17.35
CA PRO A 173 -9.47 -6.40 17.18
C PRO A 173 -10.18 -6.31 15.81
N GLY A 174 -9.62 -6.92 14.77
CA GLY A 174 -10.16 -6.86 13.41
C GLY A 174 -9.18 -7.44 12.37
N PRO A 175 -9.53 -7.34 11.07
CA PRO A 175 -8.95 -8.18 10.02
C PRO A 175 -7.53 -7.76 9.59
N THR A 176 -6.97 -8.55 8.67
CA THR A 176 -5.61 -8.45 8.10
C THR A 176 -5.12 -7.03 7.88
N GLN A 177 -5.74 -6.29 6.95
CA GLN A 177 -5.11 -5.07 6.43
C GLN A 177 -4.99 -3.92 7.43
N PRO A 178 -6.00 -3.62 8.27
CA PRO A 178 -5.82 -2.73 9.41
C PRO A 178 -4.60 -3.09 10.28
N ASN A 179 -4.38 -4.37 10.59
CA ASN A 179 -3.25 -4.80 11.41
C ASN A 179 -1.90 -4.74 10.67
N ARG A 180 -1.84 -5.17 9.40
CA ARG A 180 -0.67 -4.98 8.52
C ARG A 180 -0.26 -3.51 8.36
N LEU A 181 -1.20 -2.56 8.47
CA LEU A 181 -0.89 -1.12 8.47
C LEU A 181 -0.17 -0.65 9.76
N PHE A 182 -0.42 -1.27 10.92
CA PHE A 182 0.33 -0.95 12.14
C PHE A 182 1.79 -1.43 12.05
N VAL A 183 2.06 -2.59 11.45
CA VAL A 183 3.42 -3.19 11.33
C VAL A 183 4.48 -2.21 10.81
N TYR A 184 4.15 -1.38 9.81
CA TYR A 184 5.12 -0.46 9.19
C TYR A 184 4.78 1.02 9.33
N SER A 185 3.66 1.39 9.97
CA SER A 185 3.29 2.80 10.17
C SER A 185 2.70 3.16 11.54
N ALA A 186 2.55 2.20 12.45
CA ALA A 186 1.98 2.38 13.79
C ALA A 186 0.57 3.02 13.84
N THR A 187 -0.17 2.97 12.73
CA THR A 187 -1.60 3.31 12.62
C THR A 187 -2.23 2.68 11.37
N SER A 188 -3.51 2.31 11.44
CA SER A 188 -4.34 2.01 10.27
C SER A 188 -4.96 3.28 9.63
N HIS A 189 -4.66 4.46 10.17
CA HIS A 189 -5.19 5.77 9.77
C HIS A 189 -6.73 5.82 9.77
N GLY A 190 -7.31 5.36 10.87
CA GLY A 190 -8.76 5.32 11.10
C GLY A 190 -9.47 4.08 10.53
N SER A 191 -8.78 3.19 9.80
CA SER A 191 -9.41 1.99 9.25
C SER A 191 -9.57 0.86 10.26
N THR A 192 -10.77 0.28 10.34
CA THR A 192 -11.09 -0.99 11.02
C THR A 192 -11.39 -2.13 10.04
N SER A 193 -11.45 -1.82 8.74
CA SER A 193 -11.73 -2.74 7.62
C SER A 193 -11.31 -2.07 6.30
N HIS A 194 -11.64 -2.65 5.14
CA HIS A 194 -11.22 -2.13 3.84
C HIS A 194 -11.84 -0.79 3.43
N VAL A 195 -11.09 0.31 3.52
CA VAL A 195 -11.54 1.65 3.05
C VAL A 195 -11.07 1.93 1.61
N LYS A 196 -11.91 1.59 0.63
CA LYS A 196 -11.68 1.76 -0.83
C LYS A 196 -11.11 3.12 -1.23
N LYS A 197 -11.60 4.21 -0.64
CA LYS A 197 -11.12 5.58 -0.93
C LYS A 197 -9.67 5.79 -0.49
N GLN A 198 -9.29 5.27 0.68
CA GLN A 198 -7.91 5.31 1.16
C GLN A 198 -7.02 4.35 0.36
N LEU A 199 -7.53 3.18 -0.08
CA LEU A 199 -6.80 2.31 -1.00
C LEU A 199 -6.43 3.02 -2.31
N ALA A 200 -7.42 3.64 -2.97
CA ALA A 200 -7.23 4.35 -4.24
C ALA A 200 -6.17 5.46 -4.12
N GLN A 201 -6.30 6.30 -3.09
CA GLN A 201 -5.35 7.40 -2.81
C GLN A 201 -4.00 6.92 -2.25
N GLY A 202 -3.96 5.68 -1.73
CA GLY A 202 -2.89 5.15 -0.90
C GLY A 202 -3.03 5.65 0.54
N TYR A 203 -2.76 4.76 1.50
CA TYR A 203 -2.78 5.08 2.92
C TYR A 203 -1.74 6.18 3.23
N PRO A 204 -2.15 7.34 3.78
CA PRO A 204 -1.38 8.59 3.66
C PRO A 204 -0.28 8.77 4.70
N GLN A 205 -0.26 7.95 5.76
CA GLN A 205 0.63 8.07 6.92
C GLN A 205 2.11 7.80 6.61
N LYS A 206 3.02 8.32 7.45
CA LYS A 206 4.46 8.08 7.32
C LYS A 206 4.79 6.64 7.73
N THR A 207 5.70 6.00 6.99
CA THR A 207 6.16 4.64 7.27
C THR A 207 7.52 4.61 7.96
N ILE A 208 7.86 3.46 8.56
CA ILE A 208 9.22 3.19 9.03
C ILE A 208 10.23 3.14 7.86
N PHE A 209 9.81 2.77 6.65
CA PHE A 209 10.65 2.81 5.45
C PHE A 209 11.11 4.23 5.13
N ASP A 210 10.20 5.21 5.23
CA ASP A 210 10.55 6.63 5.11
C ASP A 210 11.59 7.01 6.17
N SER A 211 11.35 6.70 7.45
CA SER A 211 12.28 7.05 8.53
C SER A 211 13.65 6.35 8.44
N VAL A 212 13.72 5.12 7.90
CA VAL A 212 14.99 4.42 7.60
C VAL A 212 15.74 5.13 6.48
N HIS A 213 15.05 5.43 5.37
CA HIS A 213 15.61 6.11 4.20
C HIS A 213 16.07 7.55 4.51
N ASP A 214 15.28 8.32 5.25
CA ASP A 214 15.61 9.69 5.69
C ASP A 214 16.89 9.75 6.55
N ASN A 215 17.30 8.63 7.15
CA ASN A 215 18.55 8.50 7.92
C ASN A 215 19.70 7.88 7.11
N GLY A 216 19.58 7.79 5.78
CA GLY A 216 20.61 7.25 4.88
C GLY A 216 20.81 5.74 4.96
N LEU A 217 19.88 5.01 5.58
CA LEU A 217 19.87 3.54 5.64
C LEU A 217 19.01 2.96 4.52
N ASP A 218 19.28 1.71 4.14
CA ASP A 218 18.57 1.05 3.04
C ASP A 218 17.51 0.05 3.54
N PHE A 219 16.48 -0.16 2.72
CA PHE A 219 15.44 -1.17 2.92
C PHE A 219 15.14 -1.95 1.63
N GLY A 220 14.60 -3.16 1.76
CA GLY A 220 14.23 -4.01 0.63
C GLY A 220 13.01 -4.88 0.93
N ILE A 221 12.10 -4.98 -0.04
CA ILE A 221 10.84 -5.71 0.08
C ILE A 221 10.85 -6.85 -0.93
N TYR A 222 10.91 -8.07 -0.43
CA TYR A 222 11.09 -9.30 -1.18
C TYR A 222 9.78 -10.08 -1.19
N PHE A 223 9.08 -10.06 -2.32
CA PHE A 223 7.71 -10.57 -2.45
C PHE A 223 7.61 -11.73 -3.46
N GLN A 224 6.65 -12.62 -3.27
CA GLN A 224 6.33 -13.71 -4.20
C GLN A 224 5.08 -13.46 -5.07
N ASN A 225 4.11 -12.66 -4.62
CA ASN A 225 2.94 -12.27 -5.45
C ASN A 225 2.80 -10.75 -5.57
N ILE A 226 2.52 -10.07 -4.45
CA ILE A 226 2.38 -8.63 -4.34
C ILE A 226 3.13 -8.14 -3.09
N PRO A 227 3.78 -6.98 -3.11
CA PRO A 227 4.22 -6.34 -1.88
C PRO A 227 3.05 -5.53 -1.29
N THR A 228 2.44 -6.01 -0.21
CA THR A 228 1.31 -5.38 0.51
C THR A 228 1.70 -4.03 1.12
N THR A 229 2.99 -3.78 1.28
CA THR A 229 3.55 -2.42 1.48
C THR A 229 3.09 -1.38 0.43
N LEU A 230 2.63 -1.78 -0.77
CA LEU A 230 2.00 -0.87 -1.74
C LEU A 230 0.60 -0.38 -1.34
N PHE A 231 0.01 -0.79 -0.21
CA PHE A 231 -1.16 -0.10 0.35
C PHE A 231 -0.82 1.33 0.80
N TYR A 232 0.41 1.59 1.26
CA TYR A 232 0.87 2.94 1.64
C TYR A 232 1.13 3.84 0.42
N ARG A 233 0.70 5.12 0.52
CA ARG A 233 0.90 6.13 -0.53
C ARG A 233 2.38 6.44 -0.79
N ASN A 234 3.21 6.51 0.25
CA ASN A 234 4.64 6.80 0.09
C ASN A 234 5.38 5.68 -0.65
N MET A 235 4.98 4.42 -0.44
CA MET A 235 5.61 3.26 -1.08
C MET A 235 5.33 3.17 -2.59
N ARG A 236 4.37 3.94 -3.09
CA ARG A 236 4.04 4.08 -4.52
C ARG A 236 4.87 5.15 -5.24
N LYS A 237 5.77 5.87 -4.54
CA LYS A 237 6.63 6.93 -5.13
C LYS A 237 7.80 6.34 -5.91
N LEU A 238 8.18 7.01 -7.02
CA LEU A 238 9.27 6.58 -7.91
C LEU A 238 10.59 6.30 -7.16
N LYS A 239 10.96 7.15 -6.18
CA LYS A 239 12.20 6.99 -5.40
C LYS A 239 12.35 5.65 -4.65
N TYR A 240 11.26 4.90 -4.46
CA TYR A 240 11.27 3.56 -3.83
C TYR A 240 11.10 2.40 -4.83
N ILE A 241 10.96 2.63 -6.14
CA ILE A 241 10.68 1.54 -7.10
C ILE A 241 11.77 0.48 -7.18
N PHE A 242 13.02 0.86 -6.89
CA PHE A 242 14.16 -0.06 -6.84
C PHE A 242 14.27 -0.87 -5.55
N LYS A 243 13.37 -0.65 -4.57
CA LYS A 243 13.32 -1.37 -3.28
C LYS A 243 12.47 -2.65 -3.34
N PHE A 244 11.67 -2.81 -4.40
CA PHE A 244 10.82 -3.99 -4.64
C PHE A 244 11.58 -5.09 -5.39
N HIS A 245 11.55 -6.31 -4.86
CA HIS A 245 12.39 -7.43 -5.27
C HIS A 245 11.60 -8.74 -5.32
N GLN A 246 11.89 -9.60 -6.30
CA GLN A 246 11.32 -10.95 -6.37
C GLN A 246 12.03 -11.87 -5.39
N PHE A 247 11.30 -12.47 -4.45
CA PHE A 247 11.86 -13.27 -3.35
C PHE A 247 12.75 -14.42 -3.85
N ASP A 248 12.21 -15.33 -4.66
CA ASP A 248 12.81 -16.63 -4.98
C ASP A 248 14.26 -16.55 -5.49
N LEU A 249 14.56 -15.49 -6.26
CA LEU A 249 15.87 -15.24 -6.84
C LEU A 249 16.67 -14.14 -6.12
N LYS A 250 16.05 -13.02 -5.74
CA LYS A 250 16.79 -11.84 -5.23
C LYS A 250 17.09 -11.98 -3.74
N PHE A 251 16.17 -12.49 -2.92
CA PHE A 251 16.39 -12.66 -1.48
C PHE A 251 17.56 -13.61 -1.20
N LYS A 252 17.50 -14.84 -1.74
CA LYS A 252 18.56 -15.85 -1.58
C LYS A 252 19.91 -15.36 -2.11
N LYS A 253 19.91 -14.58 -3.20
CA LYS A 253 21.13 -13.97 -3.77
C LYS A 253 21.71 -12.91 -2.85
N ASP A 254 20.90 -12.01 -2.31
CA ASP A 254 21.38 -10.95 -1.42
C ASP A 254 21.85 -11.51 -0.08
N ALA A 255 21.08 -12.44 0.51
CA ALA A 255 21.43 -13.17 1.72
C ALA A 255 22.79 -13.88 1.59
N ARG A 256 22.98 -14.68 0.54
CA ARG A 256 24.25 -15.39 0.27
C ARG A 256 25.44 -14.45 0.08
N ASN A 257 25.22 -13.27 -0.53
CA ASN A 257 26.27 -12.30 -0.81
C ASN A 257 26.55 -11.32 0.36
N GLY A 258 25.79 -11.38 1.45
CA GLY A 258 25.89 -10.41 2.55
C GLY A 258 25.43 -9.00 2.14
N LYS A 259 24.35 -8.91 1.36
CA LYS A 259 23.82 -7.66 0.79
C LYS A 259 22.34 -7.40 1.10
N LEU A 260 21.81 -7.99 2.17
CA LEU A 260 20.47 -7.65 2.66
C LEU A 260 20.46 -6.24 3.27
N PRO A 261 19.51 -5.37 2.90
CA PRO A 261 19.35 -4.04 3.48
C PRO A 261 19.12 -4.04 5.00
N SER A 262 19.21 -2.87 5.64
CA SER A 262 19.03 -2.73 7.09
C SER A 262 17.61 -3.04 7.55
N LEU A 263 16.58 -2.72 6.73
CA LEU A 263 15.23 -3.25 6.90
C LEU A 263 14.87 -4.14 5.70
N THR A 264 14.76 -5.44 5.94
CA THR A 264 14.34 -6.44 4.95
C THR A 264 12.93 -6.91 5.29
N VAL A 265 12.02 -6.88 4.31
CA VAL A 265 10.65 -7.38 4.46
C VAL A 265 10.44 -8.55 3.52
N ILE A 266 9.84 -9.63 4.03
CA ILE A 266 9.44 -10.82 3.26
C ILE A 266 7.92 -10.83 3.14
N GLU A 267 7.41 -10.96 1.92
CA GLU A 267 5.97 -11.03 1.63
C GLU A 267 5.62 -12.38 0.94
N PRO A 268 4.79 -13.24 1.56
CA PRO A 268 4.47 -14.59 1.07
C PRO A 268 3.63 -14.61 -0.22
N ARG A 269 3.18 -15.81 -0.62
CA ARG A 269 2.14 -16.04 -1.63
C ARG A 269 0.78 -16.15 -0.95
N TYR A 270 -0.14 -15.34 -1.44
CA TYR A 270 -1.52 -15.21 -0.95
C TYR A 270 -2.53 -15.98 -1.81
N PHE A 271 -2.11 -16.50 -2.97
CA PHE A 271 -2.97 -17.23 -3.90
C PHE A 271 -2.59 -18.72 -3.93
N ASP A 272 -3.53 -19.60 -3.57
CA ASP A 272 -3.32 -21.05 -3.56
C ASP A 272 -3.53 -21.67 -4.94
N LEU A 273 -2.41 -21.86 -5.65
CA LEU A 273 -2.37 -22.39 -7.01
C LEU A 273 -1.82 -23.82 -7.06
N LYS A 274 -2.20 -24.60 -8.07
CA LYS A 274 -1.63 -25.93 -8.29
C LYS A 274 -0.13 -25.83 -8.64
N GLY A 275 0.69 -26.69 -8.03
CA GLY A 275 2.15 -26.67 -8.15
C GLY A 275 2.86 -25.51 -7.43
N ILE A 276 2.21 -24.36 -7.26
CA ILE A 276 2.73 -23.17 -6.55
C ILE A 276 1.73 -22.67 -5.48
N PRO A 277 1.41 -23.49 -4.46
CA PRO A 277 0.41 -23.18 -3.44
C PRO A 277 0.79 -22.00 -2.54
N ALA A 278 -0.19 -21.44 -1.84
CA ALA A 278 0.03 -20.37 -0.88
C ALA A 278 0.90 -20.84 0.31
N ASN A 279 1.58 -19.89 0.95
CA ASN A 279 2.54 -20.13 2.02
C ASN A 279 2.56 -18.99 3.06
N ASP A 280 1.39 -18.43 3.31
CA ASP A 280 1.11 -17.38 4.28
C ASP A 280 0.52 -17.91 5.61
N ASP A 281 0.03 -19.15 5.66
CA ASP A 281 -0.71 -19.80 6.76
C ASP A 281 -2.21 -19.37 6.91
N HIS A 282 -2.78 -18.55 6.01
CA HIS A 282 -4.23 -18.18 5.98
C HIS A 282 -5.13 -19.43 5.80
N PRO A 283 -6.32 -19.56 6.42
CA PRO A 283 -7.29 -20.60 6.06
C PRO A 283 -7.93 -20.33 4.68
N SER A 284 -8.05 -21.25 3.72
CA SER A 284 -7.76 -22.68 3.73
C SER A 284 -6.49 -23.04 2.92
N HIS A 285 -5.37 -22.43 3.28
CA HIS A 285 -4.03 -22.80 2.84
C HIS A 285 -3.38 -23.81 3.82
N ASP A 286 -2.45 -24.63 3.34
CA ASP A 286 -1.76 -25.63 4.16
C ASP A 286 -0.63 -24.99 4.99
N VAL A 287 -0.73 -25.06 6.32
CA VAL A 287 0.27 -24.57 7.29
C VAL A 287 1.64 -25.26 7.14
N ALA A 288 1.70 -26.41 6.48
CA ALA A 288 2.96 -27.00 6.07
C ALA A 288 3.74 -26.11 5.09
N ASN A 289 3.09 -25.21 4.34
CA ASN A 289 3.74 -24.37 3.35
C ASN A 289 4.30 -23.07 3.94
N GLY A 290 3.63 -22.42 4.89
CA GLY A 290 4.23 -21.29 5.62
C GLY A 290 5.39 -21.75 6.50
N GLN A 291 5.31 -22.94 7.11
CA GLN A 291 6.48 -23.57 7.74
C GLN A 291 7.67 -23.75 6.77
N LYS A 292 7.43 -24.15 5.52
CA LYS A 292 8.48 -24.25 4.49
C LYS A 292 9.07 -22.86 4.16
N LEU A 293 8.24 -21.81 4.07
CA LEU A 293 8.72 -20.43 3.88
C LEU A 293 9.58 -19.96 5.08
N VAL A 294 9.12 -20.21 6.31
CA VAL A 294 9.87 -19.88 7.53
C VAL A 294 11.21 -20.59 7.58
N LYS A 295 11.25 -21.89 7.22
CA LYS A 295 12.49 -22.67 7.05
C LYS A 295 13.40 -22.10 5.95
N GLU A 296 12.84 -21.77 4.79
CA GLU A 296 13.58 -21.19 3.65
C GLU A 296 14.19 -19.82 3.99
N VAL A 297 13.45 -18.96 4.71
CA VAL A 297 13.95 -17.68 5.22
C VAL A 297 15.02 -17.90 6.30
N TYR A 298 14.77 -18.79 7.26
CA TYR A 298 15.74 -19.12 8.31
C TYR A 298 17.06 -19.61 7.71
N GLU A 299 17.04 -20.62 6.85
CA GLU A 299 18.24 -21.28 6.32
C GLU A 299 19.04 -20.35 5.40
N ALA A 300 18.36 -19.50 4.61
CA ALA A 300 19.02 -18.46 3.81
C ALA A 300 19.76 -17.42 4.66
N LEU A 301 19.19 -17.02 5.81
CA LEU A 301 19.83 -16.09 6.75
C LEU A 301 20.92 -16.78 7.58
N ARG A 302 20.71 -18.04 7.98
CA ARG A 302 21.63 -18.86 8.78
C ARG A 302 22.91 -19.22 8.03
N ALA A 303 22.83 -19.31 6.70
CA ALA A 303 23.95 -19.47 5.79
C ALA A 303 24.55 -18.13 5.29
N SER A 304 23.98 -16.99 5.68
CA SER A 304 24.47 -15.67 5.27
C SER A 304 25.73 -15.25 6.04
N PRO A 305 26.72 -14.60 5.42
CA PRO A 305 27.78 -13.90 6.16
C PRO A 305 27.26 -12.76 7.05
N GLN A 306 26.01 -12.29 6.86
CA GLN A 306 25.34 -11.34 7.75
C GLN A 306 24.71 -12.00 8.99
N TRP A 307 24.72 -13.33 9.17
CA TRP A 307 24.03 -14.03 10.28
C TRP A 307 24.26 -13.40 11.66
N ASN A 308 25.52 -13.09 12.00
CA ASN A 308 25.90 -12.45 13.28
C ASN A 308 25.49 -10.98 13.41
N GLN A 309 24.81 -10.41 12.42
CA GLN A 309 24.25 -9.05 12.38
C GLN A 309 22.74 -9.06 12.04
N THR A 310 22.13 -10.23 11.93
CA THR A 310 20.72 -10.40 11.56
C THR A 310 19.84 -10.60 12.80
N LEU A 311 18.69 -9.94 12.79
CA LEU A 311 17.53 -10.29 13.60
C LEU A 311 16.39 -10.64 12.63
N LEU A 312 15.87 -11.86 12.70
CA LEU A 312 14.63 -12.25 12.03
C LEU A 312 13.48 -12.16 13.04
N VAL A 313 12.41 -11.47 12.67
CA VAL A 313 11.14 -11.40 13.38
C VAL A 313 10.09 -12.13 12.52
N ILE A 314 9.51 -13.18 13.07
CA ILE A 314 8.36 -13.89 12.50
C ILE A 314 7.17 -13.53 13.39
N THR A 315 6.12 -12.97 12.78
CA THR A 315 4.88 -12.59 13.46
C THR A 315 3.69 -12.93 12.55
N TYR A 316 2.49 -12.92 13.11
CA TYR A 316 1.24 -12.94 12.35
C TYR A 316 0.62 -11.55 12.41
N ASP A 317 -0.31 -11.28 11.51
CA ASP A 317 -1.08 -10.05 11.43
C ASP A 317 -2.27 -10.04 12.42
N GLU A 318 -3.10 -11.06 12.45
CA GLU A 318 -4.14 -11.26 13.46
C GLU A 318 -4.47 -12.77 13.65
N HIS A 319 -5.52 -13.08 14.42
CA HIS A 319 -5.71 -14.42 14.99
C HIS A 319 -6.57 -15.38 14.15
N GLY A 320 -7.16 -14.94 13.04
CA GLY A 320 -7.92 -15.78 12.09
C GLY A 320 -9.20 -16.36 12.67
N GLY A 321 -9.79 -15.70 13.67
CA GLY A 321 -10.95 -16.20 14.41
C GLY A 321 -10.67 -17.41 15.32
N PHE A 322 -9.44 -17.90 15.40
CA PHE A 322 -9.05 -18.99 16.30
C PHE A 322 -8.95 -18.52 17.76
N PHE A 323 -9.34 -19.37 18.71
CA PHE A 323 -9.36 -19.04 20.13
C PHE A 323 -7.96 -18.72 20.70
N ASP A 324 -7.92 -17.80 21.65
CA ASP A 324 -6.78 -17.59 22.55
C ASP A 324 -7.29 -17.25 23.96
N HIS A 325 -6.69 -17.82 25.00
CA HIS A 325 -7.16 -17.62 26.38
C HIS A 325 -6.75 -16.28 27.00
N VAL A 326 -5.82 -15.53 26.38
CA VAL A 326 -5.28 -14.30 26.95
C VAL A 326 -6.14 -13.09 26.59
N LYS A 327 -6.74 -12.49 27.63
CA LYS A 327 -7.55 -11.28 27.53
C LYS A 327 -6.82 -10.14 26.81
N THR A 328 -7.49 -9.53 25.84
CA THR A 328 -6.94 -8.44 25.03
C THR A 328 -6.65 -7.19 25.89
N PRO A 329 -5.50 -6.51 25.71
CA PRO A 329 -5.21 -5.27 26.43
C PRO A 329 -6.10 -4.09 26.02
N TYR A 330 -6.74 -3.46 27.00
CA TYR A 330 -7.66 -2.32 26.81
C TYR A 330 -7.43 -1.15 27.78
N VAL A 331 -6.40 -1.23 28.62
CA VAL A 331 -6.15 -0.26 29.71
C VAL A 331 -5.05 0.72 29.30
N ASN A 332 -5.41 1.99 29.16
CA ASN A 332 -4.51 3.10 28.80
C ASN A 332 -3.71 2.84 27.50
N VAL A 333 -4.27 2.05 26.58
CA VAL A 333 -3.74 1.84 25.22
C VAL A 333 -4.02 3.13 24.42
N PRO A 334 -3.01 3.89 23.98
CA PRO A 334 -3.22 5.24 23.45
C PRO A 334 -3.75 5.23 22.02
N ASN A 335 -4.69 6.11 21.66
CA ASN A 335 -5.03 6.30 20.25
C ASN A 335 -3.76 6.78 19.47
N PRO A 336 -3.39 6.16 18.33
CA PRO A 336 -2.13 6.43 17.66
C PRO A 336 -2.01 7.87 17.14
N ASP A 337 -3.02 8.37 16.44
CA ASP A 337 -2.90 9.56 15.58
C ASP A 337 -4.10 10.54 15.69
N GLY A 338 -5.03 10.28 16.59
CA GLY A 338 -6.26 11.04 16.82
C GLY A 338 -7.45 10.59 15.98
N ASN A 339 -7.29 9.64 15.04
CA ASN A 339 -8.39 9.19 14.19
C ASN A 339 -9.34 8.25 14.92
N THR A 340 -10.62 8.25 14.50
CA THR A 340 -11.66 7.36 14.99
C THR A 340 -12.16 6.50 13.83
N GLY A 341 -12.57 5.26 14.12
CA GLY A 341 -13.09 4.31 13.14
C GLY A 341 -14.38 4.80 12.46
N PRO A 342 -14.75 4.20 11.33
CA PRO A 342 -16.01 4.51 10.65
C PRO A 342 -17.24 4.16 11.50
N ALA A 343 -18.39 4.68 11.06
CA ALA A 343 -19.69 4.22 11.54
C ALA A 343 -19.91 2.73 11.14
N PRO A 344 -20.66 1.94 11.94
CA PRO A 344 -21.41 2.36 13.14
C PRO A 344 -20.58 2.37 14.44
N TYR A 345 -19.42 1.71 14.47
CA TYR A 345 -18.71 1.41 15.71
C TYR A 345 -17.91 2.58 16.30
N PHE A 346 -17.45 3.53 15.47
CA PHE A 346 -16.63 4.67 15.89
C PHE A 346 -15.45 4.28 16.79
N PHE A 347 -14.73 3.23 16.40
CA PHE A 347 -13.67 2.62 17.19
C PHE A 347 -12.56 3.62 17.53
N LYS A 348 -12.18 3.72 18.80
CA LYS A 348 -11.24 4.74 19.29
C LYS A 348 -9.77 4.32 19.26
N PHE A 349 -9.45 3.12 18.76
CA PHE A 349 -8.07 2.57 18.78
C PHE A 349 -7.44 2.54 20.20
N ASP A 350 -8.29 2.43 21.22
CA ASP A 350 -7.99 2.45 22.67
C ASP A 350 -7.95 1.05 23.31
N ARG A 351 -7.83 0.01 22.48
CA ARG A 351 -7.56 -1.40 22.84
C ARG A 351 -6.81 -2.10 21.71
N LEU A 352 -6.18 -3.21 22.05
CA LEU A 352 -5.54 -4.15 21.11
C LEU A 352 -6.50 -5.29 20.74
N GLY A 353 -6.10 -6.09 19.77
CA GLY A 353 -6.75 -7.34 19.38
C GLY A 353 -6.28 -8.55 20.16
N VAL A 354 -6.52 -9.73 19.59
CA VAL A 354 -6.17 -11.04 20.18
C VAL A 354 -4.66 -11.28 20.09
N ARG A 355 -4.17 -12.22 20.90
CA ARG A 355 -2.76 -12.60 20.93
C ARG A 355 -2.38 -13.42 19.70
N VAL A 356 -1.24 -13.08 19.09
CA VAL A 356 -0.70 -13.71 17.87
C VAL A 356 0.65 -14.38 18.13
N PRO A 357 1.04 -15.43 17.37
CA PRO A 357 2.38 -16.01 17.46
C PRO A 357 3.43 -14.96 17.11
N THR A 358 4.50 -14.86 17.90
CA THR A 358 5.69 -14.10 17.52
C THR A 358 6.95 -14.78 18.03
N ILE A 359 7.93 -14.94 17.13
CA ILE A 359 9.22 -15.58 17.39
C ILE A 359 10.33 -14.66 16.85
N MET A 360 11.38 -14.47 17.65
CA MET A 360 12.57 -13.72 17.25
C MET A 360 13.80 -14.61 17.22
N VAL A 361 14.55 -14.52 16.12
CA VAL A 361 15.67 -15.38 15.78
C VAL A 361 16.91 -14.54 15.52
N SER A 362 17.96 -14.79 16.28
CA SER A 362 19.29 -14.18 16.11
C SER A 362 20.30 -14.99 16.94
N PRO A 363 21.58 -15.12 16.54
CA PRO A 363 22.59 -15.76 17.39
C PRO A 363 22.88 -14.98 18.68
N TRP A 364 22.38 -13.75 18.81
CA TRP A 364 22.49 -12.95 20.04
C TRP A 364 21.38 -13.23 21.07
N ILE A 365 20.43 -14.11 20.75
CA ILE A 365 19.32 -14.51 21.61
C ILE A 365 19.67 -15.81 22.37
N LYS A 366 19.47 -15.79 23.70
CA LYS A 366 19.63 -16.98 24.57
C LYS A 366 18.68 -18.10 24.13
N LYS A 367 19.12 -19.35 24.29
CA LYS A 367 18.38 -20.54 23.85
C LYS A 367 17.03 -20.69 24.58
N GLY A 368 15.95 -20.85 23.83
CA GLY A 368 14.63 -21.26 24.33
C GLY A 368 13.99 -20.32 25.36
N ILE A 369 14.16 -19.00 25.22
CA ILE A 369 13.62 -18.03 26.17
C ILE A 369 12.17 -17.63 25.85
N VAL A 370 11.41 -17.33 26.90
CA VAL A 370 10.04 -16.79 26.82
C VAL A 370 10.08 -15.30 27.16
N VAL A 371 9.40 -14.47 26.37
CA VAL A 371 9.32 -13.02 26.54
C VAL A 371 7.86 -12.59 26.67
N SER A 372 7.43 -12.34 27.91
CA SER A 372 6.03 -12.02 28.21
C SER A 372 5.74 -10.51 28.16
N GLY A 373 5.74 -9.81 29.30
CA GLY A 373 5.50 -8.37 29.34
C GLY A 373 6.75 -7.54 28.99
N PRO A 374 6.62 -6.42 28.26
CA PRO A 374 7.72 -5.48 28.07
C PRO A 374 8.06 -4.72 29.37
N LYS A 375 9.26 -4.15 29.44
CA LYS A 375 9.77 -3.40 30.61
C LYS A 375 9.45 -1.90 30.59
N GLY A 376 8.60 -1.46 29.66
CA GLY A 376 8.33 -0.06 29.34
C GLY A 376 8.12 0.14 27.82
N PRO A 377 7.96 1.38 27.33
CA PRO A 377 8.23 2.66 28.00
C PRO A 377 7.27 3.07 29.12
N THR A 378 6.05 2.52 29.22
CA THR A 378 5.13 2.76 30.35
C THR A 378 4.81 1.45 31.09
N PRO A 379 4.29 1.50 32.34
CA PRO A 379 3.91 0.28 33.08
C PRO A 379 2.77 -0.54 32.46
N ASN A 380 2.09 0.00 31.44
CA ASN A 380 1.03 -0.65 30.68
C ASN A 380 1.39 -0.87 29.20
N SER A 381 2.66 -0.67 28.81
CA SER A 381 3.12 -1.02 27.46
C SER A 381 2.87 -2.50 27.18
N GLU A 382 2.55 -2.80 25.93
CA GLU A 382 2.38 -4.18 25.42
C GLU A 382 3.30 -4.42 24.24
N PHE A 383 3.52 -5.70 23.89
CA PHE A 383 4.03 -6.03 22.58
C PHE A 383 2.87 -6.13 21.58
N GLU A 384 2.96 -5.39 20.49
CA GLU A 384 2.04 -5.44 19.33
C GLU A 384 2.80 -4.99 18.08
N HIS A 385 2.19 -4.97 16.89
CA HIS A 385 2.98 -4.77 15.66
C HIS A 385 3.82 -3.47 15.64
N SER A 386 3.38 -2.41 16.32
CA SER A 386 4.12 -1.14 16.39
C SER A 386 5.37 -1.22 17.28
N SER A 387 5.55 -2.30 18.06
CA SER A 387 6.83 -2.67 18.68
C SER A 387 7.95 -2.83 17.65
N ILE A 388 7.62 -3.23 16.41
CA ILE A 388 8.59 -3.38 15.32
C ILE A 388 9.20 -2.02 14.92
N PRO A 389 8.45 -1.00 14.47
CA PRO A 389 8.98 0.33 14.17
C PRO A 389 9.59 1.01 15.41
N ALA A 390 8.98 0.85 16.59
CA ALA A 390 9.53 1.36 17.85
C ALA A 390 10.96 0.82 18.13
N THR A 391 11.18 -0.48 17.90
CA THR A 391 12.47 -1.12 18.13
C THR A 391 13.46 -0.84 17.00
N ILE A 392 13.03 -0.83 15.73
CA ILE A 392 13.85 -0.42 14.57
C ILE A 392 14.40 0.99 14.80
N LYS A 393 13.55 1.93 15.23
CA LYS A 393 13.95 3.30 15.58
C LYS A 393 15.07 3.33 16.63
N LYS A 394 15.03 2.45 17.62
CA LYS A 394 16.07 2.34 18.66
C LYS A 394 17.36 1.68 18.16
N ILE A 395 17.29 0.52 17.49
CA ILE A 395 18.47 -0.23 17.01
C ILE A 395 19.30 0.63 16.06
N PHE A 396 18.63 1.34 15.15
CA PHE A 396 19.28 2.18 14.13
C PHE A 396 19.41 3.66 14.54
N ASN A 397 19.03 4.02 15.77
CA ASN A 397 19.15 5.37 16.32
C ASN A 397 18.54 6.45 15.39
N LEU A 398 17.35 6.17 14.83
CA LEU A 398 16.73 7.02 13.82
C LEU A 398 16.37 8.40 14.40
N SER A 399 16.82 9.45 13.72
CA SER A 399 16.70 10.86 14.14
C SER A 399 15.28 11.42 14.09
N SER A 400 14.38 10.80 13.32
CA SER A 400 12.96 11.14 13.29
C SER A 400 12.30 10.88 14.64
N ASN A 401 11.17 11.51 14.93
CA ASN A 401 10.31 11.08 16.05
C ASN A 401 9.79 9.64 15.83
N PHE A 402 9.13 9.10 16.86
CA PHE A 402 8.19 7.97 16.69
C PHE A 402 7.11 8.35 15.65
N LEU A 403 6.54 7.36 14.98
CA LEU A 403 5.58 7.56 13.89
C LEU A 403 4.23 8.07 14.41
N THR A 404 3.79 7.57 15.56
CA THR A 404 2.51 7.86 16.21
C THR A 404 2.66 7.82 17.75
N HIS A 405 1.56 7.95 18.49
CA HIS A 405 1.57 7.67 19.94
C HIS A 405 1.63 6.17 20.26
N ARG A 406 1.34 5.27 19.29
CA ARG A 406 1.35 3.82 19.50
C ARG A 406 2.77 3.29 19.55
N ASP A 407 3.65 3.57 18.57
CA ASP A 407 5.05 3.13 18.63
C ASP A 407 5.87 3.89 19.70
N ALA A 408 5.43 5.09 20.11
CA ALA A 408 5.96 5.77 21.30
C ALA A 408 5.59 5.12 22.64
N TRP A 409 4.56 4.25 22.67
CA TRP A 409 4.07 3.51 23.84
C TRP A 409 4.39 2.01 23.79
N ALA A 410 4.57 1.45 22.60
CA ALA A 410 4.78 0.02 22.37
C ALA A 410 6.05 -0.49 23.08
N GLY A 411 5.96 -1.73 23.58
CA GLY A 411 7.08 -2.44 24.18
C GLY A 411 8.19 -2.68 23.16
N THR A 412 9.45 -2.46 23.53
CA THR A 412 10.59 -2.67 22.63
C THR A 412 11.48 -3.83 23.08
N PHE A 413 12.01 -4.56 22.09
CA PHE A 413 12.67 -5.85 22.27
C PHE A 413 14.19 -5.82 22.05
N GLU A 414 14.80 -4.62 22.02
CA GLU A 414 16.25 -4.44 21.86
C GLU A 414 17.08 -5.07 22.99
N HIS A 415 16.46 -5.31 24.14
CA HIS A 415 17.08 -5.98 25.28
C HIS A 415 17.20 -7.50 25.09
N VAL A 416 16.34 -8.13 24.28
CA VAL A 416 16.24 -9.61 24.14
C VAL A 416 17.49 -10.20 23.47
N PHE A 417 18.13 -9.44 22.58
CA PHE A 417 19.42 -9.77 21.95
C PHE A 417 20.58 -8.92 22.49
N GLY A 418 20.38 -8.18 23.59
CA GLY A 418 21.40 -7.33 24.21
C GLY A 418 22.17 -7.99 25.37
N GLU A 419 21.78 -9.20 25.80
CA GLU A 419 22.32 -9.84 27.00
C GLU A 419 23.56 -10.72 26.77
N LEU A 420 23.92 -11.03 25.52
CA LEU A 420 25.09 -11.85 25.19
C LEU A 420 26.29 -11.00 24.79
N THR A 421 27.48 -11.36 25.28
CA THR A 421 28.76 -10.70 24.94
C THR A 421 29.37 -11.17 23.62
N SER A 422 28.88 -12.29 23.08
CA SER A 422 29.31 -12.91 21.81
C SER A 422 28.14 -13.66 21.17
N PRO A 423 28.08 -13.77 19.83
CA PRO A 423 27.02 -14.53 19.17
C PRO A 423 27.17 -16.03 19.45
N ARG A 424 26.04 -16.72 19.59
CA ARG A 424 25.95 -18.18 19.71
C ARG A 424 26.50 -18.88 18.46
N THR A 425 27.23 -19.97 18.70
CA THR A 425 27.73 -20.88 17.67
C THR A 425 26.90 -22.16 17.55
N ASP A 426 25.98 -22.42 18.49
CA ASP A 426 25.14 -23.63 18.57
C ASP A 426 23.82 -23.55 17.80
N CYS A 427 23.48 -22.40 17.22
CA CYS A 427 22.22 -22.23 16.47
C CYS A 427 22.11 -23.24 15.30
N PRO A 428 20.96 -23.94 15.12
CA PRO A 428 20.80 -24.96 14.10
C PRO A 428 21.21 -24.49 12.71
N VAL A 429 21.83 -25.36 11.91
CA VAL A 429 22.20 -25.04 10.51
C VAL A 429 20.99 -25.17 9.58
N THR A 430 20.14 -26.17 9.84
CA THR A 430 18.87 -26.44 9.17
C THR A 430 17.75 -26.63 10.19
N LEU A 431 16.51 -26.48 9.77
CA LEU A 431 15.30 -26.80 10.56
C LEU A 431 14.69 -28.14 10.08
N PRO A 432 13.80 -28.79 10.86
CA PRO A 432 13.14 -30.03 10.45
C PRO A 432 12.41 -29.94 9.11
N GLU A 433 12.26 -31.07 8.44
CA GLU A 433 11.41 -31.18 7.24
C GLU A 433 9.92 -31.19 7.60
N VAL A 434 9.07 -30.80 6.63
CA VAL A 434 7.66 -30.52 6.88
C VAL A 434 6.76 -31.34 5.94
N THR A 435 6.06 -32.32 6.52
CA THR A 435 4.99 -33.08 5.85
C THR A 435 3.80 -32.16 5.55
N PRO A 436 3.17 -32.24 4.36
CA PRO A 436 1.87 -31.60 4.09
C PRO A 436 0.82 -31.99 5.12
N LEU A 437 -0.01 -31.04 5.56
CA LEU A 437 -1.18 -31.32 6.41
C LEU A 437 -2.47 -31.39 5.57
N ARG A 438 -2.48 -30.79 4.38
CA ARG A 438 -3.58 -30.91 3.41
C ARG A 438 -3.41 -32.18 2.56
N THR A 439 -4.46 -32.99 2.48
CA THR A 439 -4.55 -34.20 1.64
C THR A 439 -5.00 -33.94 0.19
N THR A 440 -5.50 -32.73 -0.07
CA THR A 440 -6.08 -32.29 -1.35
C THR A 440 -5.19 -31.29 -2.11
N GLU A 441 -5.44 -31.16 -3.42
CA GLU A 441 -4.80 -30.13 -4.24
C GLU A 441 -5.27 -28.70 -3.88
N ALA A 442 -4.55 -27.71 -4.40
CA ALA A 442 -4.91 -26.31 -4.29
C ALA A 442 -6.24 -25.97 -4.99
N LYS A 443 -7.07 -25.15 -4.34
CA LYS A 443 -8.41 -24.76 -4.84
C LYS A 443 -8.36 -23.56 -5.79
N GLU A 444 -7.49 -23.60 -6.80
CA GLU A 444 -7.21 -22.43 -7.66
C GLU A 444 -8.42 -21.87 -8.43
N ASN A 445 -9.51 -22.66 -8.54
CA ASN A 445 -10.78 -22.27 -9.16
C ASN A 445 -11.84 -21.76 -8.16
N SER A 446 -11.55 -21.66 -6.86
CA SER A 446 -12.49 -21.08 -5.88
C SER A 446 -12.57 -19.56 -5.99
N GLY A 447 -13.62 -18.98 -5.41
CA GLY A 447 -13.66 -17.54 -5.12
C GLY A 447 -12.59 -17.12 -4.11
N LEU A 448 -12.42 -15.81 -3.98
CA LEU A 448 -11.35 -15.19 -3.19
C LEU A 448 -11.68 -15.07 -1.69
N SER A 449 -10.65 -15.07 -0.83
CA SER A 449 -10.78 -14.59 0.56
C SER A 449 -11.01 -13.08 0.62
N GLU A 450 -11.34 -12.54 1.80
CA GLU A 450 -11.45 -11.07 1.99
C GLU A 450 -10.13 -10.39 1.60
N PHE A 451 -9.00 -10.86 2.15
CA PHE A 451 -7.70 -10.26 1.88
C PHE A 451 -7.23 -10.43 0.43
N GLN A 452 -7.45 -11.59 -0.20
CA GLN A 452 -7.23 -11.76 -1.64
C GLN A 452 -8.03 -10.74 -2.47
N SER A 453 -9.27 -10.43 -2.04
CA SER A 453 -10.13 -9.41 -2.67
C SER A 453 -9.60 -7.98 -2.44
N GLU A 454 -9.02 -7.68 -1.28
CA GLU A 454 -8.31 -6.40 -1.05
C GLU A 454 -7.07 -6.26 -1.93
N VAL A 455 -6.32 -7.36 -2.12
CA VAL A 455 -5.14 -7.42 -3.00
C VAL A 455 -5.51 -7.22 -4.48
N VAL A 456 -6.62 -7.81 -4.95
CA VAL A 456 -7.15 -7.55 -6.31
C VAL A 456 -7.57 -6.09 -6.47
N GLN A 457 -8.22 -5.50 -5.46
CA GLN A 457 -8.55 -4.07 -5.47
C GLN A 457 -7.28 -3.20 -5.53
N LEU A 458 -6.20 -3.57 -4.81
CA LEU A 458 -4.91 -2.86 -4.94
C LEU A 458 -4.34 -2.96 -6.35
N ALA A 459 -4.39 -4.15 -6.98
CA ALA A 459 -3.96 -4.32 -8.36
C ALA A 459 -4.78 -3.46 -9.34
N ALA A 460 -6.09 -3.33 -9.13
CA ALA A 460 -6.96 -2.43 -9.90
C ALA A 460 -6.64 -0.93 -9.68
N VAL A 461 -6.13 -0.57 -8.51
CA VAL A 461 -5.59 0.77 -8.26
C VAL A 461 -4.29 1.01 -9.03
N LEU A 462 -3.35 0.06 -8.99
CA LEU A 462 -2.07 0.14 -9.71
C LEU A 462 -2.22 0.15 -11.24
N ASN A 463 -3.22 -0.57 -11.78
CA ASN A 463 -3.58 -0.55 -13.20
C ASN A 463 -4.32 0.72 -13.64
N GLY A 464 -4.87 1.51 -12.72
CA GLY A 464 -5.79 2.62 -13.04
C GLY A 464 -7.25 2.18 -13.28
N ASP A 465 -7.51 0.87 -13.40
CA ASP A 465 -8.83 0.29 -13.62
C ASP A 465 -9.90 0.75 -12.60
N HIS A 466 -9.51 1.12 -11.38
CA HIS A 466 -10.43 1.58 -10.32
C HIS A 466 -11.23 2.87 -10.64
N PHE A 467 -10.87 3.63 -11.68
CA PHE A 467 -11.67 4.75 -12.17
C PHE A 467 -12.82 4.32 -13.11
N LEU A 468 -12.80 3.07 -13.59
CA LEU A 468 -13.91 2.47 -14.32
C LEU A 468 -14.96 2.04 -13.28
N SER A 469 -16.10 2.73 -13.24
CA SER A 469 -17.12 2.53 -12.22
C SER A 469 -17.69 1.10 -12.22
N SER A 470 -17.94 0.56 -11.01
CA SER A 470 -18.27 -0.84 -10.65
C SER A 470 -17.13 -1.86 -10.70
N PHE A 471 -16.04 -1.61 -11.45
CA PHE A 471 -15.00 -2.61 -11.72
C PHE A 471 -14.35 -3.26 -10.46
N PRO A 472 -14.01 -2.52 -9.37
CA PRO A 472 -13.44 -3.13 -8.16
C PRO A 472 -14.42 -4.00 -7.35
N ASP A 473 -15.72 -3.72 -7.41
CA ASP A 473 -16.76 -4.40 -6.62
C ASP A 473 -17.26 -5.70 -7.27
N GLU A 474 -17.16 -5.79 -8.59
CA GLU A 474 -17.63 -6.95 -9.35
C GLU A 474 -16.51 -7.95 -9.66
N MET A 475 -15.25 -7.53 -9.87
CA MET A 475 -14.16 -8.46 -10.18
C MET A 475 -13.88 -9.45 -9.04
N GLY A 476 -13.68 -8.97 -7.80
CA GLY A 476 -13.31 -9.85 -6.68
C GLY A 476 -14.35 -10.92 -6.33
N LYS A 477 -15.61 -10.72 -6.77
CA LYS A 477 -16.73 -11.66 -6.59
C LYS A 477 -16.94 -12.62 -7.77
N LYS A 478 -16.23 -12.40 -8.89
CA LYS A 478 -16.36 -13.17 -10.13
C LYS A 478 -15.06 -13.87 -10.56
N MET A 479 -13.91 -13.39 -10.08
CA MET A 479 -12.61 -14.01 -10.32
C MET A 479 -12.37 -15.23 -9.43
N SER A 480 -11.79 -16.26 -10.01
CA SER A 480 -11.10 -17.33 -9.29
C SER A 480 -9.76 -16.86 -8.69
N VAL A 481 -9.25 -17.61 -7.69
CA VAL A 481 -7.89 -17.46 -7.14
C VAL A 481 -6.82 -17.41 -8.24
N LYS A 482 -6.98 -18.21 -9.31
CA LYS A 482 -6.09 -18.28 -10.47
C LYS A 482 -6.11 -17.01 -11.33
N GLU A 483 -7.29 -16.50 -11.68
CA GLU A 483 -7.44 -15.27 -12.47
C GLU A 483 -6.94 -14.05 -11.69
N ALA A 484 -7.28 -14.00 -10.39
CA ALA A 484 -6.81 -12.97 -9.48
C ALA A 484 -5.28 -12.94 -9.38
N HIS A 485 -4.62 -14.10 -9.28
CA HIS A 485 -3.16 -14.19 -9.27
C HIS A 485 -2.53 -13.55 -10.52
N GLU A 486 -2.94 -13.98 -11.73
CA GLU A 486 -2.36 -13.46 -12.97
C GLU A 486 -2.68 -11.97 -13.19
N TYR A 487 -3.89 -11.52 -12.81
CA TYR A 487 -4.24 -10.10 -12.83
C TYR A 487 -3.34 -9.26 -11.91
N VAL A 488 -3.12 -9.71 -10.67
CA VAL A 488 -2.28 -9.04 -9.66
C VAL A 488 -0.81 -9.03 -10.08
N LYS A 489 -0.28 -10.19 -10.48
CA LYS A 489 1.08 -10.37 -11.01
C LYS A 489 1.34 -9.48 -12.23
N GLY A 490 0.38 -9.40 -13.15
CA GLY A 490 0.40 -8.48 -14.29
C GLY A 490 0.39 -7.01 -13.86
N ALA A 491 -0.44 -6.63 -12.89
CA ALA A 491 -0.52 -5.26 -12.38
C ALA A 491 0.78 -4.78 -11.73
N VAL A 492 1.34 -5.59 -10.81
CA VAL A 492 2.61 -5.29 -10.14
C VAL A 492 3.76 -5.21 -11.14
N SER A 493 3.78 -6.10 -12.13
CA SER A 493 4.78 -6.08 -13.21
C SER A 493 4.66 -4.83 -14.10
N ARG A 494 3.43 -4.40 -14.43
CA ARG A 494 3.18 -3.14 -15.17
C ARG A 494 3.64 -1.92 -14.36
N PHE A 495 3.22 -1.81 -13.10
CA PHE A 495 3.59 -0.73 -12.19
C PHE A 495 5.12 -0.60 -12.05
N ILE A 496 5.81 -1.70 -11.71
CA ILE A 496 7.27 -1.71 -11.54
C ILE A 496 8.00 -1.37 -12.85
N ARG A 497 7.49 -1.81 -14.01
CA ARG A 497 8.09 -1.47 -15.31
C ARG A 497 7.87 0.00 -15.66
N ALA A 498 6.63 0.49 -15.62
CA ALA A 498 6.28 1.87 -15.97
C ALA A 498 7.06 2.88 -15.12
N SER A 499 7.07 2.69 -13.79
CA SER A 499 7.83 3.55 -12.88
C SER A 499 9.35 3.52 -13.11
N LYS A 500 9.93 2.40 -13.58
CA LYS A 500 11.35 2.34 -13.94
C LYS A 500 11.67 3.05 -15.25
N GLU A 501 10.78 2.98 -16.25
CA GLU A 501 10.94 3.75 -17.48
C GLU A 501 10.73 5.26 -17.22
N ALA A 502 9.80 5.64 -16.35
CA ALA A 502 9.59 7.04 -15.95
C ALA A 502 10.86 7.68 -15.35
N ILE A 503 11.59 6.97 -14.49
CA ILE A 503 12.88 7.43 -13.94
C ILE A 503 13.95 7.57 -15.04
N LYS A 504 14.04 6.64 -15.99
CA LYS A 504 14.95 6.78 -17.14
C LYS A 504 14.64 8.00 -18.01
N LEU A 505 13.41 8.50 -17.96
CA LEU A 505 12.93 9.70 -18.66
C LEU A 505 13.02 10.98 -17.80
N GLY A 506 13.68 10.94 -16.63
CA GLY A 506 13.91 12.10 -15.76
C GLY A 506 12.71 12.52 -14.90
N ALA A 507 11.70 11.66 -14.73
CA ALA A 507 10.51 11.98 -13.92
C ALA A 507 10.79 12.04 -12.40
N ASP A 508 12.01 11.72 -11.96
CA ASP A 508 12.49 11.77 -10.58
C ASP A 508 13.02 13.14 -10.14
N GLU A 509 13.31 14.07 -11.06
CA GLU A 509 13.66 15.46 -10.70
C GLU A 509 12.44 16.32 -10.28
N LEU A 510 11.21 15.77 -10.39
CA LEU A 510 9.94 16.42 -10.03
C LEU A 510 9.45 16.03 -8.62
N ASP A 511 10.32 16.15 -7.62
CA ASP A 511 10.12 15.55 -6.27
C ASP A 511 9.24 16.37 -5.31
N ASP A 512 8.79 17.59 -5.70
CA ASP A 512 8.09 18.53 -4.80
C ASP A 512 6.73 19.04 -5.32
N LEU A 513 5.73 18.14 -5.39
CA LEU A 513 4.32 18.51 -5.54
C LEU A 513 3.41 17.74 -4.57
N SER A 514 3.17 18.34 -3.41
CA SER A 514 2.14 17.87 -2.48
C SER A 514 0.75 18.39 -2.88
N SER A 515 -0.21 17.46 -3.00
CA SER A 515 -1.67 17.64 -2.88
C SER A 515 -2.34 18.94 -3.37
N ASN A 516 -3.26 18.78 -4.33
CA ASN A 516 -4.24 19.75 -4.83
C ASN A 516 -3.69 20.87 -5.73
N PHE A 517 -3.90 20.72 -7.05
CA PHE A 517 -4.09 21.88 -7.92
C PHE A 517 -5.10 21.59 -9.03
N SER A 518 -6.07 22.49 -9.17
CA SER A 518 -6.95 22.61 -10.34
C SER A 518 -6.98 24.08 -10.75
N ILE A 519 -6.59 24.39 -11.98
CA ILE A 519 -6.62 25.75 -12.52
C ILE A 519 -7.53 25.75 -13.75
N SER A 520 -8.49 26.68 -13.74
CA SER A 520 -9.50 26.85 -14.79
C SER A 520 -9.40 28.26 -15.39
N ASN A 521 -9.43 28.33 -16.71
CA ASN A 521 -9.64 29.52 -17.55
C ASN A 521 -8.67 30.70 -17.40
N CYS A 522 -7.98 31.00 -18.50
CA CYS A 522 -8.23 32.25 -19.24
C CYS A 522 -7.89 32.05 -20.73
N SER A 523 -8.44 32.89 -21.62
CA SER A 523 -8.54 32.62 -23.07
C SER A 523 -7.92 33.70 -23.95
N ALA A 524 -7.18 33.32 -25.01
CA ALA A 524 -6.94 34.19 -26.17
C ALA A 524 -6.59 33.40 -27.47
N TRP A 525 -7.44 33.63 -28.48
CA TRP A 525 -7.28 33.63 -29.95
C TRP A 525 -5.90 33.31 -30.60
N ASP A 526 -5.94 32.30 -31.47
CA ASP A 526 -5.50 32.25 -32.88
C ASP A 526 -4.20 32.91 -33.37
N SER A 527 -3.23 32.08 -33.82
CA SER A 527 -2.84 31.93 -35.25
C SER A 527 -1.72 30.88 -35.45
N GLU A 528 -1.40 30.52 -36.71
CA GLU A 528 -0.74 29.25 -37.09
C GLU A 528 0.81 29.26 -37.26
N PRO A 529 1.47 28.07 -37.33
CA PRO A 529 2.93 27.93 -37.12
C PRO A 529 3.75 27.49 -38.37
N VAL A 530 5.09 27.47 -38.22
CA VAL A 530 6.04 26.76 -39.09
C VAL A 530 7.08 26.02 -38.23
N ALA A 531 7.66 24.91 -38.71
CA ALA A 531 8.54 24.00 -37.96
C ALA A 531 9.94 23.82 -38.60
N VAL A 532 10.89 23.19 -37.88
CA VAL A 532 12.00 22.35 -38.40
C VAL A 532 12.69 21.59 -37.23
N ASP A 533 13.60 20.67 -37.56
CA ASP A 533 14.13 19.53 -36.75
C ASP A 533 15.67 19.72 -36.43
N PRO A 534 16.47 18.68 -36.05
CA PRO A 534 16.83 18.29 -34.68
C PRO A 534 18.30 18.61 -34.24
N ASP A 535 18.70 18.01 -33.11
CA ASP A 535 20.07 17.84 -32.56
C ASP A 535 20.88 19.08 -32.09
N SER A 536 20.99 19.27 -30.76
CA SER A 536 22.22 18.90 -29.99
C SER A 536 22.30 19.48 -28.54
N PHE A 537 23.23 18.90 -27.76
CA PHE A 537 23.91 19.42 -26.56
C PHE A 537 23.16 19.68 -25.22
N GLY A 538 23.88 19.41 -24.11
CA GLY A 538 23.54 19.90 -22.76
C GLY A 538 24.20 19.13 -21.60
N ARG A 539 25.30 19.65 -21.03
CA ARG A 539 25.72 19.35 -19.63
C ARG A 539 26.76 20.36 -19.10
N HIS A 540 26.59 20.81 -17.85
CA HIS A 540 27.46 21.73 -17.07
C HIS A 540 27.36 23.23 -17.47
N VAL A 541 27.42 24.23 -16.56
CA VAL A 541 27.46 24.18 -15.07
C VAL A 541 26.88 25.43 -14.39
N LEU A 542 26.47 25.23 -13.14
CA LEU A 542 26.16 26.10 -11.98
C LEU A 542 26.29 27.66 -11.99
N GLU A 543 25.51 28.23 -11.06
CA GLU A 543 25.63 29.53 -10.37
C GLU A 543 25.51 30.83 -11.17
N PHE A 544 24.42 31.57 -10.94
CA PHE A 544 24.54 32.91 -10.33
C PHE A 544 23.36 33.22 -9.40
N LYS A 545 23.62 34.09 -8.43
CA LYS A 545 22.79 34.36 -7.24
C LYS A 545 22.40 35.84 -7.20
N TRP A 546 21.10 36.18 -7.14
CA TRP A 546 20.69 37.57 -6.88
C TRP A 546 19.37 37.71 -6.10
N ARG A 547 19.13 38.93 -5.58
CA ARG A 547 17.95 39.36 -4.80
C ARG A 547 16.94 40.12 -5.68
N GLU A 548 15.93 40.77 -5.08
CA GLU A 548 15.08 41.73 -5.79
C GLU A 548 15.87 42.97 -6.25
N THR A 549 15.45 43.63 -7.35
CA THR A 549 14.77 44.95 -7.30
C THR A 549 14.74 45.67 -8.67
N GLN A 550 13.53 45.82 -9.24
CA GLN A 550 13.02 46.89 -10.13
C GLN A 550 13.82 47.46 -11.36
N ARG A 551 13.14 47.39 -12.53
CA ARG A 551 12.66 48.52 -13.38
C ARG A 551 13.46 49.00 -14.62
N SER A 552 12.67 49.23 -15.70
CA SER A 552 12.79 50.13 -16.87
C SER A 552 13.85 49.96 -17.98
N GLU A 553 13.32 49.62 -19.17
CA GLU A 553 13.34 50.45 -20.41
C GLU A 553 14.54 50.47 -21.41
N ILE A 554 14.23 49.94 -22.62
CA ILE A 554 14.19 50.63 -23.95
C ILE A 554 15.45 50.68 -24.88
N ASP A 555 15.19 50.31 -26.15
CA ASP A 555 15.80 50.64 -27.47
C ASP A 555 17.31 50.44 -27.75
N SER A 556 17.81 49.97 -28.90
CA SER A 556 17.29 49.66 -30.25
C SER A 556 18.49 49.32 -31.18
N ALA A 557 18.21 48.97 -32.45
CA ALA A 557 19.08 49.14 -33.64
C ALA A 557 20.39 48.31 -33.79
N GLU A 558 20.88 47.99 -35.00
CA GLU A 558 20.26 47.68 -36.31
C GLU A 558 21.33 47.06 -37.27
N PHE A 559 20.92 46.71 -38.49
CA PHE A 559 21.70 46.44 -39.72
C PHE A 559 22.38 45.07 -39.99
N SER A 560 22.41 44.78 -41.30
CA SER A 560 22.96 43.66 -42.08
C SER A 560 23.84 44.28 -43.20
N PRO A 561 24.25 43.64 -44.33
CA PRO A 561 24.34 42.21 -44.72
C PRO A 561 25.73 41.85 -45.35
N THR A 562 25.92 40.62 -45.86
CA THR A 562 26.25 40.29 -47.28
C THR A 562 26.81 38.87 -47.50
N CYS A 563 26.74 38.39 -48.76
CA CYS A 563 26.88 36.99 -49.20
C CYS A 563 28.32 36.56 -49.56
N SER A 564 28.59 35.23 -49.66
CA SER A 564 28.84 34.53 -50.96
C SER A 564 29.50 33.12 -50.88
N GLY A 565 28.88 32.10 -51.51
CA GLY A 565 29.55 31.32 -52.58
C GLY A 565 30.08 29.86 -52.39
N ILE A 566 29.73 29.00 -53.37
CA ILE A 566 30.56 28.00 -54.11
C ILE A 566 30.67 26.51 -53.63
N LEU A 567 29.86 25.64 -54.29
CA LEU A 567 30.15 24.36 -55.03
C LEU A 567 31.14 23.27 -54.52
N VAL A 568 31.07 21.94 -54.75
CA VAL A 568 30.17 20.89 -55.34
C VAL A 568 30.99 19.56 -55.48
N THR A 569 30.37 18.39 -55.76
CA THR A 569 30.93 16.99 -55.91
C THR A 569 31.22 16.24 -54.59
N GLY A 570 31.16 14.90 -54.44
CA GLY A 570 30.79 13.70 -55.27
C GLY A 570 31.42 12.40 -54.65
N SER A 571 31.12 11.12 -54.97
CA SER A 571 30.04 10.41 -55.72
C SER A 571 30.20 8.85 -55.54
N GLU A 572 29.24 8.01 -55.96
CA GLU A 572 29.32 6.51 -56.18
C GLU A 572 29.55 5.56 -54.95
N LYS A 573 29.29 4.22 -54.95
CA LYS A 573 28.29 3.31 -55.60
C LYS A 573 28.19 1.93 -54.88
N LEU A 574 27.19 1.11 -55.25
CA LEU A 574 26.93 -0.31 -54.86
C LEU A 574 27.65 -1.33 -55.80
N PRO A 575 27.78 -2.65 -55.44
CA PRO A 575 26.76 -3.68 -55.81
C PRO A 575 26.59 -4.90 -54.86
N LEU A 576 25.73 -5.85 -55.26
CA LEU A 576 25.25 -7.09 -54.59
C LEU A 576 25.98 -8.37 -55.08
N VAL A 577 25.68 -9.56 -54.48
CA VAL A 577 25.54 -10.91 -55.11
C VAL A 577 24.94 -11.93 -54.10
N SER A 578 24.67 -13.19 -54.49
CA SER A 578 23.45 -13.97 -54.19
C SER A 578 23.62 -15.51 -53.97
N GLU A 579 22.48 -16.23 -53.88
CA GLU A 579 22.25 -17.71 -54.06
C GLU A 579 22.73 -18.68 -52.96
N ALA A 580 22.22 -19.91 -52.76
CA ALA A 580 20.90 -20.59 -52.82
C ALA A 580 21.14 -22.10 -52.50
N GLU A 581 20.08 -22.79 -52.03
CA GLU A 581 19.72 -24.20 -52.32
C GLU A 581 20.18 -25.46 -51.49
N ALA A 582 19.24 -26.43 -51.50
CA ALA A 582 19.32 -27.90 -51.35
C ALA A 582 19.36 -28.63 -49.96
N SER A 583 18.61 -29.76 -49.93
CA SER A 583 18.43 -30.76 -48.84
C SER A 583 18.68 -32.19 -49.44
N PRO A 584 18.15 -33.34 -48.94
CA PRO A 584 17.78 -33.84 -47.60
C PRO A 584 18.40 -35.25 -47.29
N LEU A 585 18.04 -35.91 -46.17
CA LEU A 585 17.93 -37.40 -46.07
C LEU A 585 17.16 -37.88 -44.80
N THR A 586 16.84 -39.18 -44.71
CA THR A 586 15.72 -39.74 -43.89
C THR A 586 16.02 -41.12 -43.24
N THR A 587 15.25 -41.52 -42.19
CA THR A 587 14.85 -42.92 -41.82
C THR A 587 14.02 -42.97 -40.50
N ALA A 588 13.42 -44.10 -40.08
CA ALA A 588 12.04 -44.53 -40.44
C ALA A 588 11.42 -45.63 -39.50
N ARG A 589 10.06 -45.67 -39.38
CA ARG A 589 9.12 -46.82 -39.09
C ARG A 589 9.10 -47.51 -37.67
N THR A 590 8.04 -47.50 -36.83
CA THR A 590 6.64 -48.09 -36.85
C THR A 590 6.53 -49.64 -36.73
N PRO A 591 5.40 -50.28 -36.27
CA PRO A 591 4.29 -49.93 -35.32
C PRO A 591 3.72 -51.16 -34.49
N PHE A 592 2.41 -51.17 -34.16
CA PHE A 592 1.53 -52.16 -33.46
C PHE A 592 1.58 -52.18 -31.91
N GLU A 593 0.52 -52.55 -31.16
CA GLU A 593 -0.72 -53.31 -31.50
C GLU A 593 -2.04 -52.73 -30.85
N ARG A 594 -3.20 -53.39 -31.03
CA ARG A 594 -4.56 -52.98 -30.61
C ARG A 594 -5.37 -54.19 -30.08
N GLU A 595 -6.19 -54.00 -29.03
CA GLU A 595 -7.37 -54.84 -28.74
C GLU A 595 -8.65 -53.98 -28.58
N GLU A 596 -9.82 -54.61 -28.50
CA GLU A 596 -11.08 -54.05 -29.05
C GLU A 596 -12.34 -54.41 -28.24
N GLU A 597 -13.40 -53.59 -28.44
CA GLU A 597 -14.83 -53.81 -28.13
C GLU A 597 -15.33 -54.02 -26.68
N GLY A 598 -16.64 -53.73 -26.47
CA GLY A 598 -17.33 -53.88 -25.18
C GLY A 598 -18.54 -52.95 -24.98
N ALA A 599 -19.52 -52.95 -25.87
CA ALA A 599 -20.74 -52.13 -25.76
C ALA A 599 -21.97 -52.94 -25.31
N LEU A 600 -22.80 -52.36 -24.45
CA LEU A 600 -24.16 -52.83 -24.11
C LEU A 600 -25.11 -51.63 -23.93
N THR A 601 -26.41 -51.89 -24.14
CA THR A 601 -27.51 -50.91 -24.20
C THR A 601 -28.58 -51.22 -23.13
N GLU A 602 -29.78 -50.62 -23.26
CA GLU A 602 -31.01 -50.84 -22.45
C GLU A 602 -31.05 -50.14 -21.07
N GLU A 603 -32.18 -49.59 -20.60
CA GLU A 603 -33.37 -49.05 -21.30
C GLU A 603 -34.19 -48.11 -20.38
N GLY A 604 -35.20 -47.42 -20.94
CA GLY A 604 -36.51 -47.05 -20.34
C GLY A 604 -36.62 -46.46 -18.92
N GLY A 605 -37.25 -45.28 -18.80
CA GLY A 605 -37.60 -44.69 -17.50
C GLY A 605 -38.31 -43.33 -17.58
N GLU A 606 -39.46 -43.27 -18.24
CA GLU A 606 -40.26 -42.06 -18.43
C GLU A 606 -41.46 -42.04 -17.47
N GLU A 607 -41.61 -40.99 -16.66
CA GLU A 607 -42.89 -40.66 -16.02
C GLU A 607 -42.95 -39.16 -15.67
N ALA A 608 -44.10 -38.53 -15.91
CA ALA A 608 -44.37 -37.12 -15.61
C ALA A 608 -45.87 -36.91 -15.39
N GLU A 609 -46.26 -36.08 -14.42
CA GLU A 609 -47.30 -35.05 -14.61
C GLU A 609 -47.49 -34.12 -13.39
N ALA A 610 -48.06 -32.95 -13.68
CA ALA A 610 -48.93 -32.09 -12.86
C ALA A 610 -48.59 -31.73 -11.38
N GLU A 611 -48.49 -30.42 -11.13
CA GLU A 611 -49.44 -29.75 -10.21
C GLU A 611 -49.86 -28.38 -10.81
N GLU A 612 -51.03 -27.86 -10.43
CA GLU A 612 -51.70 -26.69 -11.05
C GLU A 612 -51.34 -25.32 -10.40
N ALA A 613 -52.06 -24.26 -10.79
CA ALA A 613 -51.69 -22.85 -10.57
C ALA A 613 -52.58 -22.08 -9.58
N GLU A 614 -52.18 -20.81 -9.33
CA GLU A 614 -52.82 -19.78 -8.48
C GLU A 614 -52.80 -20.07 -6.96
N VAL A 615 -52.61 -19.10 -6.06
CA VAL A 615 -53.07 -17.69 -6.05
C VAL A 615 -51.96 -16.69 -5.68
N VAL A 616 -52.07 -15.47 -6.20
CA VAL A 616 -51.24 -14.30 -5.84
C VAL A 616 -51.99 -13.36 -4.89
N ASP A 617 -51.38 -12.95 -3.78
CA ASP A 617 -51.62 -11.61 -3.20
C ASP A 617 -50.43 -11.06 -2.38
N HIS A 618 -50.51 -9.78 -2.01
CA HIS A 618 -49.44 -8.87 -1.65
C HIS A 618 -48.55 -9.20 -0.44
N LYS A 619 -47.24 -8.90 -0.60
CA LYS A 619 -46.46 -8.23 0.45
C LYS A 619 -45.41 -7.22 -0.04
N ALA A 620 -45.71 -6.51 -1.14
CA ALA A 620 -44.89 -5.40 -1.65
C ALA A 620 -45.14 -4.11 -0.83
N GLY A 621 -44.49 -3.97 0.33
CA GLY A 621 -44.77 -2.83 1.21
C GLY A 621 -43.83 -2.68 2.41
N LEU A 622 -42.53 -2.45 2.16
CA LEU A 622 -41.58 -1.96 3.18
C LEU A 622 -40.28 -1.33 2.63
N GLN A 623 -39.90 -1.60 1.37
CA GLN A 623 -38.73 -0.98 0.72
C GLN A 623 -38.99 0.37 0.01
N SER A 624 -40.25 0.79 -0.13
CA SER A 624 -40.61 2.02 -0.86
C SER A 624 -40.54 3.31 -0.04
N SER A 625 -40.51 3.23 1.30
CA SER A 625 -40.53 4.40 2.20
C SER A 625 -39.20 5.16 2.20
N SER A 626 -38.08 4.47 2.40
CA SER A 626 -36.73 5.09 2.47
C SER A 626 -36.35 5.83 1.18
N PHE A 627 -36.70 5.25 0.02
CA PHE A 627 -36.48 5.86 -1.29
C PHE A 627 -37.34 7.12 -1.53
N MET A 628 -38.47 7.24 -0.84
CA MET A 628 -39.34 8.42 -0.91
C MET A 628 -38.84 9.53 0.03
N GLU A 629 -38.39 9.20 1.24
CA GLU A 629 -37.78 10.16 2.16
C GLU A 629 -36.55 10.85 1.55
N GLU A 630 -35.62 10.08 0.97
CA GLU A 630 -34.38 10.65 0.41
C GLU A 630 -34.66 11.61 -0.76
N ARG A 631 -35.69 11.33 -1.57
CA ARG A 631 -36.15 12.21 -2.66
C ARG A 631 -36.82 13.48 -2.14
N ILE A 632 -37.62 13.39 -1.08
CA ILE A 632 -38.25 14.56 -0.44
C ILE A 632 -37.19 15.50 0.16
N TRP A 633 -36.18 14.95 0.85
CA TRP A 633 -35.07 15.75 1.39
C TRP A 633 -34.23 16.42 0.30
N LYS A 634 -33.90 15.70 -0.80
CA LYS A 634 -33.20 16.30 -1.94
C LYS A 634 -34.01 17.42 -2.62
N ALA A 635 -35.32 17.24 -2.77
CA ALA A 635 -36.21 18.29 -3.31
C ALA A 635 -36.26 19.54 -2.40
N ALA A 636 -36.42 19.35 -1.09
CA ALA A 636 -36.42 20.45 -0.12
C ALA A 636 -35.10 21.25 -0.14
N SER A 637 -33.95 20.56 -0.18
CA SER A 637 -32.63 21.20 -0.29
C SER A 637 -32.49 22.06 -1.55
N MET A 638 -32.97 21.59 -2.71
CA MET A 638 -32.92 22.37 -3.95
C MET A 638 -33.82 23.61 -3.92
N ILE A 639 -34.99 23.54 -3.27
CA ILE A 639 -35.91 24.68 -3.13
C ILE A 639 -35.27 25.80 -2.29
N VAL A 640 -34.63 25.48 -1.17
CA VAL A 640 -33.97 26.47 -0.30
C VAL A 640 -32.83 27.19 -1.04
N VAL A 641 -31.97 26.45 -1.76
CA VAL A 641 -30.87 27.03 -2.56
C VAL A 641 -31.40 27.97 -3.64
N LYS A 642 -32.52 27.60 -4.29
CA LYS A 642 -33.09 28.38 -5.40
C LYS A 642 -33.86 29.64 -4.95
N TRP A 643 -34.17 29.79 -3.67
CA TRP A 643 -34.85 30.98 -3.12
C TRP A 643 -33.90 32.05 -2.53
N PHE A 644 -32.71 31.67 -2.05
CA PHE A 644 -31.83 32.60 -1.32
C PHE A 644 -30.59 33.11 -2.08
N GLY A 645 -30.23 32.53 -3.23
CA GLY A 645 -29.41 33.20 -4.25
C GLY A 645 -28.01 33.70 -3.87
N LEU A 646 -27.39 33.19 -2.78
CA LEU A 646 -26.10 33.64 -2.25
C LEU A 646 -25.14 32.46 -2.01
N THR A 647 -23.86 32.64 -2.35
CA THR A 647 -22.86 31.57 -2.47
C THR A 647 -21.90 31.45 -1.28
N THR A 648 -22.08 32.20 -0.20
CA THR A 648 -21.34 32.05 1.07
C THR A 648 -22.26 32.22 2.28
N TRP A 649 -21.98 31.48 3.37
CA TRP A 649 -22.74 31.50 4.63
C TRP A 649 -21.80 31.70 5.83
N PRO A 650 -22.10 32.61 6.78
CA PRO A 650 -21.38 32.68 8.06
C PRO A 650 -21.81 31.54 9.01
N ASN A 651 -20.84 30.96 9.73
CA ASN A 651 -21.00 29.75 10.55
C ASN A 651 -22.25 29.76 11.48
N HIS A 652 -22.53 30.90 12.13
CA HIS A 652 -23.65 31.02 13.07
C HIS A 652 -25.04 30.68 12.49
N LEU A 653 -25.25 30.82 11.17
CA LEU A 653 -26.52 30.50 10.54
C LEU A 653 -26.66 28.99 10.25
N ALA A 654 -25.54 28.29 10.06
CA ALA A 654 -25.53 26.83 9.92
C ALA A 654 -25.90 26.13 11.23
N ASP A 655 -25.42 26.63 12.37
CA ASP A 655 -25.78 26.09 13.69
C ASP A 655 -27.27 26.26 13.99
N TRP A 656 -27.88 27.38 13.58
CA TRP A 656 -29.32 27.59 13.73
C TRP A 656 -30.12 26.60 12.87
N VAL A 657 -29.73 26.41 11.61
CA VAL A 657 -30.37 25.44 10.70
C VAL A 657 -30.21 24.00 11.21
N ASN A 658 -29.03 23.62 11.70
CA ASN A 658 -28.79 22.30 12.28
C ASN A 658 -29.66 22.03 13.51
N ASN A 659 -29.78 23.01 14.41
CA ASN A 659 -30.65 22.90 15.58
C ASN A 659 -32.14 22.80 15.20
N TRP A 660 -32.58 23.57 14.20
CA TRP A 660 -33.94 23.50 13.66
C TRP A 660 -34.25 22.13 13.01
N ILE A 661 -33.32 21.60 12.22
CA ILE A 661 -33.41 20.24 11.63
C ILE A 661 -33.48 19.17 12.74
N ASN A 662 -32.71 19.32 13.80
CA ASN A 662 -32.73 18.37 14.93
C ASN A 662 -34.05 18.44 15.73
N SER A 663 -34.63 19.63 15.91
CA SER A 663 -35.99 19.77 16.46
C SER A 663 -37.03 19.08 15.58
N LEU A 664 -36.97 19.25 14.25
CA LEU A 664 -37.89 18.59 13.31
C LEU A 664 -37.76 17.05 13.35
N LYS A 665 -36.53 16.51 13.43
CA LYS A 665 -36.29 15.07 13.63
C LYS A 665 -36.88 14.56 14.95
N GLY A 666 -36.74 15.32 16.04
CA GLY A 666 -37.35 14.99 17.34
C GLY A 666 -38.88 14.98 17.33
N ILE A 667 -39.50 15.87 16.54
CA ILE A 667 -40.95 15.90 16.33
C ILE A 667 -41.40 14.70 15.47
N ALA A 668 -40.70 14.41 14.36
CA ALA A 668 -41.00 13.26 13.50
C ALA A 668 -40.91 11.93 14.26
N ALA A 669 -39.86 11.73 15.06
CA ALA A 669 -39.71 10.53 15.90
C ALA A 669 -40.88 10.34 16.88
N LYS A 670 -41.35 11.42 17.53
CA LYS A 670 -42.50 11.35 18.43
C LYS A 670 -43.81 11.03 17.70
N ILE A 671 -44.03 11.58 16.50
CA ILE A 671 -45.20 11.26 15.67
C ILE A 671 -45.19 9.77 15.26
N VAL A 672 -44.01 9.23 14.90
CA VAL A 672 -43.85 7.80 14.56
C VAL A 672 -44.10 6.90 15.77
N SER A 673 -43.60 7.24 16.97
CA SER A 673 -43.92 6.48 18.20
C SER A 673 -45.42 6.47 18.54
N VAL A 674 -46.14 7.57 18.30
CA VAL A 674 -47.60 7.63 18.48
C VAL A 674 -48.32 6.77 17.44
N ALA A 675 -47.87 6.77 16.18
CA ALA A 675 -48.44 5.94 15.12
C ALA A 675 -48.17 4.43 15.30
N LEU A 676 -47.12 4.06 16.05
CA LEU A 676 -46.73 2.67 16.32
C LEU A 676 -47.18 2.13 17.69
N GLY A 677 -47.99 2.89 18.45
CA GLY A 677 -48.75 2.38 19.60
C GLY A 677 -47.94 1.85 20.80
N THR A 678 -46.68 2.25 20.95
CA THR A 678 -45.72 1.62 21.89
C THR A 678 -45.60 2.28 23.28
N ILE A 679 -46.46 3.23 23.63
CA ILE A 679 -46.46 3.88 24.96
C ILE A 679 -47.90 3.97 25.52
N THR A 680 -48.10 3.50 26.75
CA THR A 680 -49.34 3.69 27.53
C THR A 680 -49.36 5.07 28.21
N THR A 681 -50.57 5.61 28.44
CA THR A 681 -50.77 7.01 28.85
C THR A 681 -50.35 7.31 30.30
N THR A 682 -49.16 7.84 30.49
CA THR A 682 -48.78 8.72 31.63
C THR A 682 -47.68 9.69 31.21
N GLU A 683 -47.43 10.71 32.05
CA GLU A 683 -46.37 11.74 31.89
C GLU A 683 -46.54 12.69 30.67
N LEU A 684 -47.61 13.50 30.76
CA LEU A 684 -47.75 14.74 29.98
C LEU A 684 -48.03 15.92 30.93
N THR A 685 -47.00 16.42 31.62
CA THR A 685 -47.06 17.63 32.45
C THR A 685 -45.72 18.36 32.55
N ASP A 686 -45.81 19.66 32.86
CA ASP A 686 -44.78 20.52 33.46
C ASP A 686 -43.47 20.79 32.70
N MET A 687 -43.61 21.58 31.62
CA MET A 687 -42.64 22.64 31.33
C MET A 687 -42.92 23.86 32.21
N ASN A 688 -41.94 24.28 33.03
CA ASN A 688 -41.53 25.67 33.31
C ASN A 688 -40.93 25.85 34.72
N PHE A 689 -39.68 26.31 34.83
CA PHE A 689 -39.38 27.70 35.25
C PHE A 689 -37.87 28.03 35.09
N MET A 690 -37.55 29.32 34.99
CA MET A 690 -36.17 29.84 35.12
C MET A 690 -35.95 30.46 36.51
N GLY A 691 -34.72 30.45 37.03
CA GLY A 691 -34.29 31.50 37.96
C GLY A 691 -33.14 31.22 38.94
N HIS A 692 -32.24 32.21 39.03
CA HIS A 692 -31.50 32.65 40.22
C HIS A 692 -30.43 31.76 40.90
N LEU A 693 -29.20 31.98 40.43
CA LEU A 693 -27.97 32.20 41.21
C LEU A 693 -28.15 32.68 42.67
N HIS A 694 -27.49 32.01 43.63
CA HIS A 694 -26.82 32.67 44.77
C HIS A 694 -25.67 31.85 45.38
N LEU A 695 -24.66 32.52 45.96
CA LEU A 695 -23.58 31.91 46.76
C LEU A 695 -23.92 31.99 48.27
N HIS A 696 -23.39 31.06 49.08
CA HIS A 696 -22.88 31.37 50.43
C HIS A 696 -21.82 30.37 50.95
N LEU A 697 -21.15 30.70 52.06
CA LEU A 697 -19.83 30.17 52.46
C LEU A 697 -19.85 29.07 53.56
N GLN A 698 -18.80 28.21 53.51
CA GLN A 698 -17.94 27.61 54.58
C GLN A 698 -18.15 27.97 56.09
N PRO A 699 -17.50 27.26 57.07
CA PRO A 699 -17.02 25.86 57.22
C PRO A 699 -17.46 25.30 58.63
N PRO A 700 -16.68 24.68 59.57
CA PRO A 700 -15.49 23.78 59.58
C PRO A 700 -15.66 22.51 60.51
N GLN A 701 -14.54 21.93 61.00
CA GLN A 701 -14.35 20.97 62.14
C GLN A 701 -14.54 19.44 61.86
N THR A 702 -13.51 18.57 61.82
CA THR A 702 -12.45 18.10 62.79
C THR A 702 -12.94 17.00 63.78
N SER A 703 -12.19 15.96 64.18
CA SER A 703 -10.73 15.65 64.16
C SER A 703 -10.50 14.11 63.98
N LEU A 704 -9.36 13.40 64.22
CA LEU A 704 -8.05 13.65 64.86
C LEU A 704 -6.91 12.75 64.26
N SER A 705 -6.01 12.17 65.07
CA SER A 705 -4.75 11.42 64.77
C SER A 705 -4.30 10.72 66.10
N PRO A 706 -3.01 10.38 66.47
CA PRO A 706 -1.69 10.42 65.79
C PRO A 706 -0.68 9.27 66.12
N ASN A 707 0.58 9.40 65.59
CA ASN A 707 1.92 9.04 66.15
C ASN A 707 2.85 8.20 65.24
N SER A 708 4.19 8.34 65.22
CA SER A 708 5.12 9.43 65.63
C SER A 708 6.57 9.15 65.16
N ILE A 709 7.44 10.18 65.02
CA ILE A 709 8.87 10.10 64.63
C ILE A 709 9.80 10.07 65.89
N PRO A 710 11.14 9.82 65.80
CA PRO A 710 12.12 10.93 65.65
C PRO A 710 13.47 10.62 64.93
N VAL A 711 14.32 11.65 64.76
CA VAL A 711 15.69 11.67 64.18
C VAL A 711 16.53 12.74 64.93
N PRO A 712 17.85 12.56 65.23
CA PRO A 712 18.84 13.60 64.82
C PRO A 712 20.37 13.26 64.72
N ASN A 713 21.09 14.08 63.93
CA ASN A 713 22.42 14.73 64.15
C ASN A 713 23.82 14.16 63.74
N VAL A 714 24.44 14.85 62.75
CA VAL A 714 25.73 15.62 62.72
C VAL A 714 27.10 14.95 63.06
N PHE A 715 28.07 14.99 62.11
CA PHE A 715 29.40 15.68 62.21
C PHE A 715 30.26 15.60 60.89
N ARG A 716 31.37 16.37 60.82
CA ARG A 716 32.50 16.38 59.82
C ARG A 716 33.84 16.21 60.62
N PRO A 717 35.09 16.03 60.07
CA PRO A 717 35.61 16.21 58.69
C PRO A 717 36.71 15.21 58.16
N ARG A 718 37.29 15.55 56.97
CA ARG A 718 38.66 15.32 56.36
C ARG A 718 39.87 14.88 57.26
N PRO A 719 41.12 14.58 56.72
CA PRO A 719 41.61 14.08 55.38
C PRO A 719 42.88 13.13 55.42
N LEU A 720 43.59 12.94 54.27
CA LEU A 720 44.98 12.41 54.06
C LEU A 720 45.18 10.88 54.26
N LEU A 721 46.24 10.16 53.81
CA LEU A 721 47.50 10.41 53.03
C LEU A 721 47.47 9.54 51.72
N GLN A 722 48.24 9.70 50.61
CA GLN A 722 49.55 10.27 50.25
C GLN A 722 50.73 9.26 50.11
N SER A 723 50.93 8.71 48.90
CA SER A 723 52.22 8.27 48.29
C SER A 723 51.94 7.58 46.93
N GLY A 724 52.67 7.75 45.82
CA GLY A 724 53.74 8.70 45.51
C GLY A 724 55.13 8.08 45.38
N PHE A 725 55.50 7.59 44.18
CA PHE A 725 56.88 7.48 43.71
C PHE A 725 56.97 7.58 42.18
N ASP A 726 58.09 8.15 41.73
CA ASP A 726 58.49 8.61 40.38
C ASP A 726 59.90 7.98 40.10
N PRO A 727 60.65 8.22 38.99
CA PRO A 727 60.29 8.55 37.59
C PRO A 727 61.23 7.91 36.49
N LYS A 728 61.02 8.33 35.20
CA LYS A 728 62.09 8.67 34.19
C LYS A 728 62.87 7.51 33.45
N PRO A 729 63.65 7.79 32.35
CA PRO A 729 63.20 8.27 31.01
C PRO A 729 63.99 7.65 29.80
N ILE A 730 63.83 8.17 28.55
CA ILE A 730 64.90 8.73 27.64
C ILE A 730 64.52 8.78 26.11
N LEU A 731 64.49 10.03 25.59
CA LEU A 731 64.89 10.61 24.28
C LEU A 731 64.43 10.14 22.85
N LEU A 732 64.49 11.17 21.98
CA LEU A 732 64.31 11.34 20.51
C LEU A 732 65.71 11.24 19.77
N PRO A 733 65.92 11.44 18.43
CA PRO A 733 65.16 12.27 17.47
C PRO A 733 65.12 11.79 15.97
N SER A 734 64.93 12.75 15.04
CA SER A 734 64.59 12.65 13.59
C SER A 734 65.78 12.80 12.60
N PHE A 735 65.60 12.44 11.30
CA PHE A 735 65.78 13.34 10.12
C PHE A 735 65.64 12.63 8.73
N LEU A 736 65.38 13.44 7.67
CA LEU A 736 65.63 13.33 6.20
C LEU A 736 65.63 11.92 5.51
N SER A 737 64.88 11.62 4.43
CA SER A 737 64.56 12.30 3.16
C SER A 737 65.62 12.22 2.04
N LEU A 738 65.27 11.54 0.94
CA LEU A 738 65.64 11.93 -0.44
C LEU A 738 64.62 11.36 -1.45
N ALA A 739 64.50 11.99 -2.62
CA ALA A 739 63.59 11.58 -3.70
C ALA A 739 64.33 11.55 -5.05
N LEU A 740 63.70 10.98 -6.09
CA LEU A 740 64.07 11.28 -7.47
C LEU A 740 62.83 11.40 -8.39
N THR A 741 62.41 12.63 -8.60
CA THR A 741 61.56 13.09 -9.72
C THR A 741 62.38 13.28 -10.99
N VAL A 742 61.76 13.19 -12.19
CA VAL A 742 62.18 13.80 -13.49
C VAL A 742 61.25 13.24 -14.59
N THR A 743 60.81 13.88 -15.70
CA THR A 743 60.46 15.26 -16.17
C THR A 743 59.76 15.03 -17.54
N LEU A 744 58.91 15.86 -18.18
CA LEU A 744 58.20 17.15 -17.99
C LEU A 744 57.06 17.14 -19.09
N SER A 745 56.30 18.15 -19.53
CA SER A 745 56.16 19.61 -19.30
C SER A 745 54.78 20.08 -19.83
N SER A 746 54.25 21.17 -19.27
CA SER A 746 53.30 22.11 -19.92
C SER A 746 54.08 23.37 -20.42
N PRO A 747 53.52 24.46 -20.99
CA PRO A 747 52.10 24.85 -21.15
C PRO A 747 51.70 25.68 -22.42
N PHE A 748 50.42 26.11 -22.44
CA PHE A 748 49.86 27.38 -22.98
C PHE A 748 49.70 27.70 -24.48
N SER A 749 48.55 28.36 -24.75
CA SER A 749 48.28 29.37 -25.80
C SER A 749 48.04 28.88 -27.25
N ALA A 750 47.16 29.48 -28.06
CA ALA A 750 46.25 30.64 -27.88
C ALA A 750 45.05 30.62 -28.87
N LEU A 751 44.03 31.47 -28.61
CA LEU A 751 43.14 32.25 -29.51
C LEU A 751 42.58 31.60 -30.83
N ALA A 752 41.35 31.88 -31.30
CA ALA A 752 40.50 33.08 -31.12
C ALA A 752 38.98 32.77 -31.23
N ILE A 753 38.14 33.82 -31.13
CA ILE A 753 36.66 33.81 -31.25
C ILE A 753 36.25 34.87 -32.31
N PRO A 754 35.24 34.62 -33.17
CA PRO A 754 33.92 35.27 -33.03
C PRO A 754 32.76 34.28 -33.31
N SER A 755 31.45 34.56 -33.16
CA SER A 755 30.72 35.80 -32.81
C SER A 755 29.47 35.48 -31.95
N LEU A 756 28.87 36.48 -31.31
CA LEU A 756 27.53 36.39 -30.69
C LEU A 756 26.41 36.77 -31.68
N ASN A 757 25.17 36.31 -31.42
CA ASN A 757 23.99 37.17 -31.23
C ASN A 757 22.71 36.39 -30.80
N SER A 758 22.24 36.69 -29.57
CA SER A 758 20.87 36.83 -29.01
C SER A 758 19.59 36.43 -29.78
N PRO A 759 18.42 36.25 -29.10
CA PRO A 759 18.13 35.72 -27.75
C PRO A 759 16.83 34.83 -27.64
N SER A 760 16.50 34.32 -26.43
CA SER A 760 15.17 33.99 -25.82
C SER A 760 13.92 33.75 -26.71
N PHE A 761 12.98 32.79 -26.49
CA PHE A 761 12.64 31.79 -25.44
C PHE A 761 11.59 30.80 -26.08
N PRO A 762 11.03 29.72 -25.46
CA PRO A 762 10.93 29.37 -24.02
C PRO A 762 11.27 27.90 -23.66
N SER A 763 11.01 27.51 -22.40
CA SER A 763 10.98 26.13 -21.91
C SER A 763 10.29 26.04 -20.53
N PRO A 764 9.85 24.86 -20.07
CA PRO A 764 9.42 23.68 -20.83
C PRO A 764 7.93 23.39 -20.60
N THR A 765 7.30 22.72 -21.58
CA THR A 765 5.97 22.12 -21.39
C THR A 765 6.11 20.66 -20.94
N THR A 766 5.01 19.99 -20.63
CA THR A 766 4.97 18.82 -19.76
C THR A 766 4.84 17.46 -20.50
N PRO A 767 5.10 16.30 -19.86
CA PRO A 767 5.03 15.00 -20.57
C PRO A 767 3.67 14.31 -20.81
N PHE A 768 2.61 14.53 -20.03
CA PHE A 768 1.57 15.54 -20.29
C PHE A 768 1.56 16.24 -21.67
N SER A 769 1.77 17.56 -21.81
CA SER A 769 1.52 18.32 -23.07
C SER A 769 2.10 17.80 -24.40
N GLN A 770 3.12 16.94 -24.41
CA GLN A 770 3.76 16.44 -25.64
C GLN A 770 2.86 15.56 -26.53
N SER A 771 1.70 15.09 -26.05
CA SER A 771 0.71 14.41 -26.91
C SER A 771 0.09 15.32 -27.99
N LYS A 772 0.37 16.64 -27.96
CA LYS A 772 -0.19 17.65 -28.86
C LYS A 772 0.44 17.70 -30.28
N THR A 773 1.47 16.92 -30.58
CA THR A 773 2.12 16.89 -31.91
C THR A 773 1.90 15.58 -32.70
N LEU A 774 0.95 14.75 -32.26
CA LEU A 774 0.65 13.45 -32.86
C LEU A 774 0.13 13.57 -34.30
N LYS A 775 0.98 13.23 -35.28
CA LYS A 775 0.63 13.17 -36.70
C LYS A 775 -0.33 12.00 -36.99
N VAL A 776 -1.57 12.30 -37.38
CA VAL A 776 -2.57 11.34 -37.90
C VAL A 776 -2.32 11.03 -39.38
N GLY A 777 -2.69 9.84 -39.83
CA GLY A 777 -2.49 9.34 -41.20
C GLY A 777 -1.54 8.15 -41.31
N ILE A 778 -1.20 7.81 -42.56
CA ILE A 778 -0.45 6.63 -42.98
C ILE A 778 1.07 6.77 -42.79
N GLU A 779 1.76 5.64 -42.63
CA GLU A 779 3.21 5.49 -42.72
C GLU A 779 3.52 4.29 -43.64
N ASN A 780 4.31 4.51 -44.70
CA ASN A 780 4.75 3.47 -45.63
C ASN A 780 3.61 2.55 -46.13
N GLY A 781 2.50 3.16 -46.56
CA GLY A 781 1.33 2.43 -47.09
C GLY A 781 0.48 1.68 -46.07
N LYS A 782 0.69 1.91 -44.76
CA LYS A 782 -0.09 1.29 -43.68
C LYS A 782 -0.52 2.30 -42.62
N ILE A 783 -1.59 1.99 -41.88
CA ILE A 783 -1.96 2.75 -40.68
C ILE A 783 -0.78 2.73 -39.70
N ARG A 784 -0.49 3.88 -39.07
CA ARG A 784 0.61 4.02 -38.09
C ARG A 784 0.37 3.20 -36.82
N PRO A 785 1.43 2.73 -36.13
CA PRO A 785 1.29 2.07 -34.83
C PRO A 785 0.77 3.04 -33.76
N CYS A 786 0.33 2.52 -32.62
CA CYS A 786 0.05 3.36 -31.45
C CYS A 786 1.33 3.95 -30.86
N PRO A 787 1.31 5.22 -30.40
CA PRO A 787 2.39 5.77 -29.58
C PRO A 787 2.54 4.97 -28.29
N SER A 788 3.76 4.60 -27.93
CA SER A 788 4.06 3.85 -26.69
C SER A 788 3.66 4.60 -25.40
N ILE A 789 3.49 5.92 -25.49
CA ILE A 789 3.04 6.82 -24.43
C ILE A 789 1.51 7.08 -24.43
N ASN A 790 0.74 6.40 -25.29
CA ASN A 790 -0.72 6.49 -25.30
C ASN A 790 -1.35 5.10 -25.11
N PRO A 791 -1.63 4.68 -23.87
CA PRO A 791 -2.31 3.41 -23.62
C PRO A 791 -3.79 3.45 -24.03
N GLY A 792 -4.39 4.63 -24.24
CA GLY A 792 -5.74 4.78 -24.80
C GLY A 792 -5.77 4.61 -26.32
N CYS A 793 -5.01 3.65 -26.86
CA CYS A 793 -4.86 3.43 -28.29
C CYS A 793 -4.82 1.93 -28.62
N ILE A 794 -5.45 1.56 -29.74
CA ILE A 794 -5.37 0.23 -30.36
C ILE A 794 -5.11 0.40 -31.86
N SER A 795 -4.34 -0.51 -32.49
CA SER A 795 -4.05 -0.45 -33.93
C SER A 795 -3.77 -1.82 -34.53
N SER A 796 -4.20 -2.03 -35.77
CA SER A 796 -3.88 -3.22 -36.55
C SER A 796 -2.52 -3.17 -37.26
N ASN A 797 -1.63 -2.26 -36.88
CA ASN A 797 -0.23 -2.29 -37.28
C ASN A 797 0.56 -3.24 -36.35
N PRO A 798 1.21 -4.31 -36.85
CA PRO A 798 1.92 -5.29 -36.01
C PRO A 798 3.16 -4.75 -35.28
N LYS A 799 3.54 -3.48 -35.49
CA LYS A 799 4.54 -2.76 -34.69
C LYS A 799 3.94 -1.97 -33.51
N SER A 800 2.61 -2.02 -33.32
CA SER A 800 1.91 -1.33 -32.25
C SER A 800 2.20 -1.96 -30.88
N SER A 801 2.37 -1.15 -29.84
CA SER A 801 2.41 -1.62 -28.44
C SER A 801 1.05 -2.12 -27.93
N SER A 802 0.00 -1.90 -28.71
CA SER A 802 -1.38 -2.34 -28.48
C SER A 802 -1.94 -2.77 -29.84
N PHE A 803 -1.87 -4.07 -30.12
CA PHE A 803 -2.16 -4.66 -31.44
C PHE A 803 -3.53 -5.34 -31.44
N ALA A 804 -4.28 -5.15 -32.53
CA ALA A 804 -5.51 -5.85 -32.82
C ALA A 804 -5.49 -6.40 -34.27
N PHE A 805 -6.29 -7.41 -34.59
CA PHE A 805 -6.32 -7.95 -35.95
C PHE A 805 -6.98 -6.97 -36.94
N PRO A 806 -6.47 -6.85 -38.18
CA PRO A 806 -7.20 -6.17 -39.25
C PRO A 806 -8.45 -6.97 -39.60
N TRP A 807 -9.48 -6.27 -40.08
CA TRP A 807 -10.77 -6.86 -40.42
C TRP A 807 -10.79 -7.40 -41.85
N ARG A 808 -11.66 -8.38 -42.10
CA ARG A 808 -11.97 -8.88 -43.45
C ARG A 808 -13.36 -8.47 -43.92
N ILE A 809 -13.43 -8.01 -45.16
CA ILE A 809 -14.63 -7.62 -45.87
C ILE A 809 -15.14 -8.84 -46.66
N PRO A 810 -16.45 -9.17 -46.63
CA PRO A 810 -17.01 -10.21 -47.48
C PRO A 810 -16.88 -9.89 -48.98
N GLU A 811 -16.70 -10.91 -49.83
CA GLU A 811 -16.41 -10.79 -51.28
C GLU A 811 -17.51 -10.08 -52.13
N ASN A 812 -18.63 -9.68 -51.52
CA ASN A 812 -19.84 -9.19 -52.18
C ASN A 812 -19.94 -7.65 -52.29
N PHE A 813 -18.90 -6.90 -51.92
CA PHE A 813 -18.92 -5.43 -51.92
C PHE A 813 -17.90 -4.83 -52.90
N SER A 814 -18.26 -3.70 -53.54
CA SER A 814 -17.33 -2.88 -54.33
C SER A 814 -16.73 -1.75 -53.48
N ASP A 815 -15.51 -1.32 -53.80
CA ASP A 815 -14.70 -0.36 -53.02
C ASP A 815 -15.50 0.87 -52.54
N ASN A 816 -16.16 1.58 -53.47
CA ASN A 816 -16.97 2.75 -53.14
C ASN A 816 -18.17 2.44 -52.21
N ALA A 817 -18.72 1.22 -52.27
CA ALA A 817 -19.79 0.79 -51.37
C ALA A 817 -19.25 0.40 -49.98
N ILE A 818 -18.05 -0.19 -49.90
CA ILE A 818 -17.33 -0.50 -48.66
C ILE A 818 -17.09 0.79 -47.86
N GLN A 819 -16.57 1.82 -48.53
CA GLN A 819 -16.23 3.11 -47.92
C GLN A 819 -17.46 3.89 -47.44
N GLN A 820 -18.59 3.84 -48.17
CA GLN A 820 -19.84 4.43 -47.70
C GLN A 820 -20.36 3.70 -46.45
N LYS A 821 -20.44 2.36 -46.50
CA LYS A 821 -20.94 1.55 -45.38
C LYS A 821 -20.13 1.74 -44.10
N LEU A 822 -18.81 1.93 -44.22
CA LEU A 822 -17.91 2.24 -43.09
C LEU A 822 -18.19 3.63 -42.51
N GLN A 823 -18.41 4.66 -43.34
CA GLN A 823 -18.81 6.00 -42.86
C GLN A 823 -20.14 5.95 -42.12
N ASP A 824 -21.15 5.31 -42.71
CA ASP A 824 -22.49 5.19 -42.13
C ASP A 824 -22.42 4.48 -40.77
N SER A 825 -21.70 3.36 -40.68
CA SER A 825 -21.54 2.59 -39.43
C SER A 825 -20.78 3.36 -38.33
N ILE A 826 -19.84 4.25 -38.69
CA ILE A 826 -19.19 5.15 -37.74
C ILE A 826 -20.18 6.23 -37.25
N LEU A 827 -20.99 6.78 -38.15
CA LEU A 827 -21.98 7.82 -37.83
C LEU A 827 -23.15 7.29 -36.98
N GLU A 828 -23.57 6.05 -37.20
CA GLU A 828 -24.66 5.40 -36.45
C GLU A 828 -24.21 4.92 -35.05
N THR A 829 -22.97 4.45 -34.89
CA THR A 829 -22.52 3.80 -33.64
C THR A 829 -21.77 4.73 -32.67
N GLN A 830 -21.28 5.89 -33.11
CA GLN A 830 -20.39 6.75 -32.33
C GLN A 830 -20.98 8.13 -32.00
N GLY A 831 -20.92 8.52 -30.72
CA GLY A 831 -21.40 9.82 -30.25
C GLY A 831 -20.70 11.00 -30.93
N ASN A 832 -21.49 11.91 -31.50
CA ASN A 832 -21.06 13.10 -32.25
C ASN A 832 -19.94 12.81 -33.26
N ALA A 833 -20.05 11.69 -33.99
CA ALA A 833 -19.12 11.33 -35.04
C ALA A 833 -19.01 12.41 -36.12
N LYS A 834 -17.78 12.66 -36.58
CA LYS A 834 -17.50 13.54 -37.71
C LYS A 834 -16.40 12.92 -38.56
N ILE A 835 -16.69 12.63 -39.82
CA ILE A 835 -15.68 12.31 -40.84
C ILE A 835 -14.87 13.58 -41.13
N LEU A 836 -13.54 13.48 -41.08
CA LEU A 836 -12.60 14.60 -41.26
C LEU A 836 -11.87 14.54 -42.60
N ALA A 837 -11.52 13.35 -43.07
CA ALA A 837 -10.89 13.14 -44.37
C ALA A 837 -11.29 11.78 -44.96
N VAL A 838 -11.40 11.75 -46.29
CA VAL A 838 -11.62 10.58 -47.13
C VAL A 838 -10.71 10.77 -48.34
N GLU A 839 -9.73 9.89 -48.52
CA GLU A 839 -8.61 10.09 -49.46
C GLU A 839 -8.28 8.79 -50.19
N ASP A 840 -8.29 8.81 -51.53
CA ASP A 840 -7.73 7.73 -52.34
C ASP A 840 -6.20 7.81 -52.31
N THR A 841 -5.53 6.80 -51.74
CA THR A 841 -4.07 6.72 -51.68
C THR A 841 -3.54 5.60 -52.58
N PRO A 842 -2.26 5.65 -53.01
CA PRO A 842 -1.65 4.55 -53.78
C PRO A 842 -1.68 3.19 -53.08
N ASP A 843 -1.94 3.17 -51.76
CA ASP A 843 -1.97 1.99 -50.93
C ASP A 843 -3.38 1.57 -50.47
N GLY A 844 -4.43 2.22 -50.95
CA GLY A 844 -5.82 1.94 -50.59
C GLY A 844 -6.59 3.21 -50.19
N GLN A 845 -7.86 3.05 -49.86
CA GLN A 845 -8.73 4.17 -49.48
C GLN A 845 -8.58 4.47 -47.98
N TYR A 846 -8.18 5.70 -47.67
CA TYR A 846 -7.98 6.18 -46.30
C TYR A 846 -9.21 6.95 -45.80
N LEU A 847 -9.54 6.75 -44.52
CA LEU A 847 -10.61 7.46 -43.82
C LEU A 847 -10.13 7.90 -42.44
N LEU A 848 -10.40 9.15 -42.09
CA LEU A 848 -10.17 9.75 -40.78
C LEU A 848 -11.49 10.25 -40.20
N ALA A 849 -11.82 9.81 -38.99
CA ALA A 849 -12.98 10.26 -38.22
C ALA A 849 -12.58 10.76 -36.82
N GLU A 850 -13.42 11.60 -36.25
CA GLU A 850 -13.34 12.04 -34.86
C GLU A 850 -14.68 11.82 -34.15
N VAL A 851 -14.61 11.31 -32.92
CA VAL A 851 -15.77 10.90 -32.10
C VAL A 851 -15.66 11.41 -30.68
N ASP A 852 -16.75 11.37 -29.90
CA ASP A 852 -16.69 11.73 -28.47
C ASP A 852 -15.91 10.70 -27.65
N GLY A 853 -14.84 11.17 -27.00
CA GLY A 853 -13.98 10.40 -26.11
C GLY A 853 -14.41 10.47 -24.65
N GLY A 854 -13.82 9.60 -23.82
CA GLY A 854 -14.01 9.67 -22.36
C GLY A 854 -13.53 11.00 -21.75
N PHE A 855 -14.01 11.34 -20.55
CA PHE A 855 -13.55 12.50 -19.76
C PHE A 855 -13.60 13.86 -20.49
N ASN A 856 -14.70 14.10 -21.23
CA ASN A 856 -14.94 15.30 -22.05
C ASN A 856 -13.75 15.55 -23.00
N ALA A 857 -13.46 14.55 -23.83
CA ALA A 857 -12.43 14.58 -24.86
C ALA A 857 -13.02 14.26 -26.25
N ARG A 858 -12.17 14.34 -27.27
CA ARG A 858 -12.47 13.86 -28.62
C ARG A 858 -11.40 12.83 -28.97
N ASP A 859 -11.79 11.74 -29.60
CA ASP A 859 -10.93 10.63 -29.98
C ASP A 859 -10.84 10.53 -31.51
N VAL A 860 -9.79 9.89 -32.02
CA VAL A 860 -9.52 9.71 -33.45
C VAL A 860 -9.69 8.25 -33.83
N MET A 861 -10.33 8.01 -34.98
CA MET A 861 -10.36 6.72 -35.65
C MET A 861 -9.83 6.87 -37.07
N GLU A 862 -8.90 6.00 -37.45
CA GLU A 862 -8.23 5.98 -38.74
C GLU A 862 -8.42 4.60 -39.36
N PHE A 863 -8.79 4.55 -40.64
CA PHE A 863 -9.01 3.32 -41.39
C PHE A 863 -8.31 3.38 -42.74
N LEU A 864 -7.81 2.23 -43.21
CA LEU A 864 -7.26 2.03 -44.55
C LEU A 864 -7.84 0.75 -45.13
N VAL A 865 -8.65 0.90 -46.17
CA VAL A 865 -9.29 -0.18 -46.93
C VAL A 865 -8.40 -0.54 -48.12
N LYS A 866 -8.00 -1.81 -48.26
CA LYS A 866 -7.22 -2.30 -49.40
C LYS A 866 -7.64 -3.72 -49.77
N GLY A 867 -8.42 -3.86 -50.84
CA GLY A 867 -9.01 -5.14 -51.24
C GLY A 867 -9.96 -5.65 -50.16
N ASP A 868 -9.85 -6.93 -49.78
CA ASP A 868 -10.66 -7.59 -48.76
C ASP A 868 -10.29 -7.21 -47.31
N VAL A 869 -9.29 -6.33 -47.09
CA VAL A 869 -8.74 -6.04 -45.75
C VAL A 869 -8.94 -4.58 -45.33
N VAL A 870 -9.36 -4.38 -44.08
CA VAL A 870 -9.36 -3.06 -43.41
C VAL A 870 -8.37 -3.06 -42.26
N ALA A 871 -7.34 -2.21 -42.38
CA ALA A 871 -6.46 -1.85 -41.28
C ALA A 871 -7.00 -0.62 -40.55
N TYR A 872 -6.78 -0.51 -39.23
CA TYR A 872 -7.28 0.61 -38.43
C TYR A 872 -6.37 1.03 -37.26
N ARG A 873 -6.67 2.21 -36.71
CA ARG A 873 -6.19 2.69 -35.41
C ARG A 873 -7.29 3.53 -34.75
N ALA A 874 -7.54 3.29 -33.47
CA ALA A 874 -8.41 4.14 -32.64
C ALA A 874 -7.58 4.66 -31.47
N MET A 875 -7.70 5.96 -31.16
CA MET A 875 -6.78 6.67 -30.27
C MET A 875 -7.46 7.82 -29.52
N ALA A 876 -7.36 7.80 -28.19
CA ALA A 876 -7.71 8.92 -27.34
C ALA A 876 -6.74 10.09 -27.53
N LYS A 877 -7.23 11.29 -27.92
CA LYS A 877 -6.36 12.48 -28.13
C LYS A 877 -5.88 13.09 -26.81
N LYS A 878 -6.60 12.82 -25.71
CA LYS A 878 -6.35 13.33 -24.36
C LYS A 878 -6.28 12.14 -23.41
N VAL A 879 -5.19 12.04 -22.65
CA VAL A 879 -4.94 10.94 -21.73
C VAL A 879 -4.69 11.52 -20.34
N THR A 880 -5.39 11.00 -19.32
CA THR A 880 -5.35 11.57 -17.96
C THR A 880 -4.34 10.80 -17.11
N TYR A 881 -3.24 11.42 -16.72
CA TYR A 881 -2.23 10.81 -15.86
C TYR A 881 -2.54 11.06 -14.38
N VAL A 882 -2.64 10.00 -13.59
CA VAL A 882 -2.83 10.11 -12.13
C VAL A 882 -1.48 9.98 -11.45
N TYR A 883 -0.99 11.08 -10.87
CA TYR A 883 0.24 11.11 -10.08
C TYR A 883 0.02 10.39 -8.72
N PRO A 884 1.00 9.61 -8.20
CA PRO A 884 2.38 9.42 -8.66
C PRO A 884 2.57 8.34 -9.74
N PHE A 885 1.52 7.66 -10.19
CA PHE A 885 1.65 6.35 -10.83
C PHE A 885 2.31 6.36 -12.21
N THR A 886 2.23 7.46 -12.96
CA THR A 886 2.53 7.53 -14.41
C THR A 886 1.70 6.59 -15.30
N THR A 887 0.90 5.69 -14.71
CA THR A 887 -0.23 5.04 -15.34
C THR A 887 -1.19 6.10 -15.88
N ALA A 888 -1.23 6.20 -17.20
CA ALA A 888 -2.23 6.99 -17.90
C ALA A 888 -3.56 6.24 -17.85
N LEU A 889 -4.63 6.94 -17.44
CA LEU A 889 -6.00 6.50 -17.66
C LEU A 889 -6.28 6.61 -19.16
N GLY A 890 -6.05 5.51 -19.87
CA GLY A 890 -6.35 5.35 -21.28
C GLY A 890 -7.69 4.64 -21.46
N ASP A 891 -8.54 5.17 -22.34
CA ASP A 891 -9.82 4.56 -22.70
C ASP A 891 -9.63 3.37 -23.67
N SER A 892 -8.65 2.47 -23.43
CA SER A 892 -8.35 1.36 -24.36
C SER A 892 -9.53 0.43 -24.55
N LYS A 893 -10.13 -0.02 -23.45
CA LYS A 893 -11.37 -0.82 -23.47
C LYS A 893 -12.51 -0.07 -24.17
N GLY A 894 -12.61 1.25 -23.99
CA GLY A 894 -13.54 2.08 -24.76
C GLY A 894 -13.22 2.08 -26.26
N GLN A 895 -11.95 2.21 -26.67
CA GLN A 895 -11.57 2.08 -28.09
C GLN A 895 -11.93 0.68 -28.63
N GLU A 896 -11.63 -0.38 -27.88
CA GLU A 896 -11.97 -1.77 -28.25
C GLU A 896 -13.48 -1.97 -28.41
N GLU A 897 -14.27 -1.51 -27.43
CA GLU A 897 -15.74 -1.52 -27.49
C GLU A 897 -16.31 -0.70 -28.65
N ARG A 898 -15.70 0.43 -29.00
CA ARG A 898 -16.14 1.27 -30.13
C ARG A 898 -15.87 0.60 -31.46
N MET A 899 -14.65 0.08 -31.63
CA MET A 899 -14.29 -0.69 -32.82
C MET A 899 -15.16 -1.95 -32.93
N LYS A 900 -15.50 -2.60 -31.79
CA LYS A 900 -16.47 -3.68 -31.74
C LYS A 900 -17.86 -3.25 -32.22
N LYS A 901 -18.42 -2.16 -31.70
CA LYS A 901 -19.72 -1.62 -32.16
C LYS A 901 -19.74 -1.33 -33.67
N ILE A 902 -18.63 -0.84 -34.24
CA ILE A 902 -18.50 -0.59 -35.68
C ILE A 902 -18.48 -1.89 -36.50
N ILE A 903 -17.69 -2.91 -36.13
CA ILE A 903 -17.68 -4.19 -36.86
C ILE A 903 -19.01 -4.96 -36.71
N ASP A 904 -19.60 -4.95 -35.52
CA ASP A 904 -20.90 -5.59 -35.23
C ASP A 904 -22.00 -4.98 -36.13
N GLN A 905 -22.01 -3.65 -36.35
CA GLN A 905 -22.93 -2.96 -37.26
C GLN A 905 -22.63 -3.25 -38.75
N LEU A 906 -21.35 -3.39 -39.12
CA LEU A 906 -20.95 -3.68 -40.50
C LEU A 906 -21.30 -5.10 -40.95
N GLY A 907 -21.37 -6.06 -40.02
CA GLY A 907 -21.52 -7.49 -40.30
C GLY A 907 -20.29 -8.09 -40.98
N TRP A 908 -19.09 -7.59 -40.65
CA TRP A 908 -17.80 -8.02 -41.21
C TRP A 908 -17.06 -8.96 -40.23
N TYR A 909 -16.05 -9.67 -40.72
CA TYR A 909 -15.29 -10.59 -39.87
C TYR A 909 -14.07 -9.91 -39.24
N ALA A 910 -14.07 -9.80 -37.91
CA ALA A 910 -12.90 -9.45 -37.11
C ALA A 910 -12.34 -10.73 -36.45
N PRO A 911 -11.10 -11.15 -36.77
CA PRO A 911 -10.44 -12.22 -36.03
C PRO A 911 -10.20 -11.79 -34.58
N SER A 912 -10.39 -12.70 -33.62
CA SER A 912 -9.90 -12.54 -32.24
C SER A 912 -8.78 -13.53 -31.94
N PHE A 913 -8.05 -13.33 -30.84
CA PHE A 913 -7.05 -14.32 -30.38
C PHE A 913 -7.71 -15.63 -29.94
N ASP A 914 -8.94 -15.57 -29.44
CA ASP A 914 -9.74 -16.72 -28.99
C ASP A 914 -10.29 -17.56 -30.18
N ALA A 915 -10.17 -17.04 -31.41
CA ALA A 915 -10.53 -17.72 -32.65
C ALA A 915 -9.29 -18.22 -33.42
N MET A 916 -8.19 -18.48 -32.70
CA MET A 916 -6.94 -19.05 -33.22
C MET A 916 -6.53 -20.37 -32.55
N GLU A 917 -7.39 -20.95 -31.72
CA GLU A 917 -7.39 -22.39 -31.37
C GLU A 917 -8.28 -23.17 -32.35
#